data_AF-A0A8J7BRM7-F1
#
_entry.id   AF-A0A8J7BRM7-F1
#
_cell.length_a   1.000
_cell.length_b   1.000
_cell.length_c   1.000
_cell.angle_alpha   90.00
_cell.angle_beta   90.00
_cell.angle_gamma   90.00
#
_symmetry.space_group_name_H-M   'P 1'
#
loop_
_entity.id
_entity.type
_entity.pdbx_description
1 polymer ?
#
loop_
_entity_poly.entity_id
_entity_poly.type
_entity_poly.pdbx_seq_one_letter_code
_entity_poly.pdbx_strand_id
1 'polypeptide(L)'
;MRIPRATYRIQFNSAFGFEDAQKIASYLAHLGISDLYASPIFKARAGSTHGYDVVDPSQLNPELGSSDAFESLVQELQSHQMGWLQDIVPNHMAYDSENQYLMDVLENGPSSDYVEYFDIAWNAPFANSEDRILAPLLGDFYGRCLENGQIQLDYDETGLSVNYYSLKLPLKLESYAQFLTQNLGQLARTLGRHNPDFVKLLGILYLVKSVPSEVTGKQRQDQIAFVKGLLWELYTSNEEVKAFIEQNIQTFNGETGNPESFNLLDSLLSDQFFRLSFWKVGAEEINYRRFFTVNELISVKVEELKVFNNTHNLIFKLVESGKFTGLRIDHIDGLYNPIQYLERLREKTGDTYITVEKILEAGEDLPSNWPIEGTSGYDYLNYVNGIFCRVDNEQRFDEIYTKLTRTRAGYGELVNQNKRLILEKNLAGDIENLTYLLKNISSKYRYGNDFTINGLKRALAEVLTIFPIYRTYITQEGLPERDRGYITEVIDSAKERVPLLQNELNFIEKLLLLEYDDSLTQAERDYWLYFVMRLQQYTGPLMAKGVEDTTLYVYNRLLSLNEVGGDPSHFGLSLDAFHEFNHKRQTDWPYAMSATATHDTKRGEDVRARLNVLSEIPDEWEQQVSTWSQINRSQKVRRQREIMPDENDEYFFYQTVVGAFPFQDGEFEQFVGRVKDYVIKGVREAKVHTAWLRPDAAYEDAFAQFVESVLQPGGDNPFLKELRPFQERVAYYGMFNSLSQTLLKLTSPGIPDIYQGTEFWELSLVDPDNRRPVDFEQRQACLDDLKQKIANNIPELITELLETKEDGRIKLFLTFQGLQARAKYSDLFQDGDYLPLQVSGKLQDHIIAFARRQGNATAIAIAPRFLTNVIQPGEYPLTQQVWEDTAIELPQGAPTSWHNAITAQSLQAEGRILVGEALQHFPVALLFG
;
A
#
# COMPACT_ATOMS: atom_id res chain seq x y z
N MET A 1 9.06 24.55 -12.26
CA MET A 1 8.95 23.22 -11.62
C MET A 1 10.34 22.59 -11.43
N ARG A 2 10.59 21.88 -10.30
CA ARG A 2 11.80 21.04 -10.10
C ARG A 2 11.43 19.59 -10.38
N ILE A 3 12.03 18.98 -11.39
CA ILE A 3 11.86 17.54 -11.68
C ILE A 3 12.99 16.76 -10.99
N PRO A 4 12.68 15.73 -10.18
CA PRO A 4 13.71 14.86 -9.61
C PRO A 4 14.46 14.10 -10.71
N ARG A 5 15.77 13.90 -10.55
CA ARG A 5 16.57 13.00 -11.40
C ARG A 5 16.51 11.55 -10.93
N ALA A 6 16.37 11.35 -9.62
CA ALA A 6 16.19 10.09 -8.92
C ALA A 6 15.64 10.34 -7.52
N THR A 7 14.73 9.49 -7.06
CA THR A 7 14.13 9.55 -5.72
C THR A 7 14.67 8.43 -4.83
N TYR A 8 14.79 8.69 -3.53
CA TYR A 8 15.15 7.68 -2.54
C TYR A 8 14.11 7.63 -1.41
N ARG A 9 13.35 6.53 -1.34
CA ARG A 9 12.26 6.38 -0.37
C ARG A 9 12.79 6.05 1.02
N ILE A 10 12.47 6.89 2.00
CA ILE A 10 12.76 6.71 3.42
C ILE A 10 11.47 6.46 4.22
N GLN A 11 11.49 5.40 5.04
CA GLN A 11 10.44 5.05 5.98
C GLN A 11 10.74 5.69 7.35
N PHE A 12 10.17 6.87 7.60
CA PHE A 12 10.25 7.55 8.90
C PHE A 12 9.38 6.85 9.95
N ASN A 13 9.97 6.63 11.13
CA ASN A 13 9.29 6.13 12.33
C ASN A 13 10.12 6.52 13.57
N SER A 14 9.67 6.12 14.76
CA SER A 14 10.35 6.46 16.02
C SER A 14 11.79 5.94 16.14
N ALA A 15 12.18 4.93 15.35
CA ALA A 15 13.53 4.37 15.33
C ALA A 15 14.42 4.97 14.21
N PHE A 16 13.84 5.73 13.28
CA PHE A 16 14.55 6.44 12.22
C PHE A 16 13.88 7.80 11.96
N GLY A 17 14.27 8.79 12.76
CA GLY A 17 13.67 10.14 12.77
C GLY A 17 14.42 11.15 11.90
N PHE A 18 14.11 12.43 12.06
CA PHE A 18 14.72 13.53 11.31
C PHE A 18 16.23 13.65 11.54
N GLU A 19 16.71 13.41 12.76
CA GLU A 19 18.16 13.44 13.07
C GLU A 19 18.91 12.27 12.40
N ASP A 20 18.29 11.11 12.29
CA ASP A 20 18.91 9.96 11.62
C ASP A 20 18.94 10.14 10.10
N ALA A 21 17.84 10.66 9.52
CA ALA A 21 17.81 11.06 8.13
C ALA A 21 18.86 12.15 7.82
N GLN A 22 19.12 13.07 8.75
CA GLN A 22 20.13 14.12 8.56
C GLN A 22 21.53 13.52 8.44
N LYS A 23 21.86 12.52 9.26
CA LYS A 23 23.17 11.83 9.22
C LYS A 23 23.45 11.19 7.86
N ILE A 24 22.41 10.73 7.15
CA ILE A 24 22.54 10.06 5.86
C ILE A 24 22.36 11.00 4.65
N ALA A 25 22.03 12.28 4.86
CA ALA A 25 21.80 13.19 3.74
C ALA A 25 23.02 13.29 2.80
N SER A 26 24.22 13.35 3.38
CA SER A 26 25.48 13.35 2.60
C SER A 26 25.72 12.04 1.84
N TYR A 27 25.32 10.89 2.41
CA TYR A 27 25.36 9.59 1.74
C TYR A 27 24.51 9.60 0.48
N LEU A 28 23.25 10.02 0.60
CA LEU A 28 22.29 10.06 -0.51
C LEU A 28 22.76 11.01 -1.62
N ALA A 29 23.25 12.19 -1.24
CA ALA A 29 23.82 13.16 -2.18
C ALA A 29 25.01 12.57 -2.94
N HIS A 30 25.95 11.94 -2.21
CA HIS A 30 27.11 11.29 -2.83
C HIS A 30 26.74 10.12 -3.73
N LEU A 31 25.69 9.35 -3.38
CA LEU A 31 25.18 8.27 -4.22
C LEU A 31 24.65 8.82 -5.56
N GLY A 32 24.12 10.04 -5.57
CA GLY A 32 23.59 10.74 -6.74
C GLY A 32 22.07 10.95 -6.71
N ILE A 33 21.45 10.74 -5.55
CA ILE A 33 20.02 11.02 -5.33
C ILE A 33 19.78 12.52 -5.41
N SER A 34 18.71 12.92 -6.10
CA SER A 34 18.34 14.33 -6.17
C SER A 34 17.25 14.69 -5.18
N ASP A 35 16.36 13.77 -4.81
CA ASP A 35 15.23 14.08 -3.95
C ASP A 35 15.00 12.95 -2.94
N LEU A 36 14.89 13.32 -1.66
CA LEU A 36 14.46 12.39 -0.61
C LEU A 36 12.95 12.21 -0.75
N TYR A 37 12.49 10.98 -0.89
CA TYR A 37 11.07 10.63 -0.90
C TYR A 37 10.68 10.17 0.51
N ALA A 38 10.04 11.06 1.27
CA ALA A 38 9.67 10.80 2.66
C ALA A 38 8.32 10.09 2.75
N SER A 39 8.22 9.06 3.61
CA SER A 39 6.93 8.57 4.13
C SER A 39 6.13 9.67 4.83
N PRO A 40 4.84 9.48 5.15
CA PRO A 40 4.05 10.49 5.84
C PRO A 40 4.71 10.94 7.15
N ILE A 41 4.87 12.26 7.32
CA ILE A 41 5.53 12.87 8.50
C ILE A 41 4.58 13.63 9.42
N PHE A 42 3.27 13.61 9.13
CA PHE A 42 2.26 14.27 9.94
C PHE A 42 1.92 13.42 11.16
N LYS A 43 1.39 14.05 12.23
CA LYS A 43 1.09 13.36 13.48
C LYS A 43 0.15 12.18 13.21
N ALA A 44 0.69 10.99 13.40
CA ALA A 44 -0.02 9.72 13.36
C ALA A 44 -0.25 9.22 14.79
N ARG A 45 -1.01 8.13 14.93
CA ARG A 45 -1.18 7.43 16.21
C ARG A 45 0.19 7.13 16.84
N ALA A 46 0.30 7.29 18.16
CA ALA A 46 1.52 6.99 18.89
C ALA A 46 2.01 5.55 18.63
N GLY A 47 3.32 5.40 18.38
CA GLY A 47 3.94 4.12 18.02
C GLY A 47 3.70 3.65 16.59
N SER A 48 3.11 4.49 15.72
CA SER A 48 2.99 4.17 14.30
C SER A 48 4.36 3.97 13.65
N THR A 49 4.49 2.88 12.89
CA THR A 49 5.72 2.53 12.16
C THR A 49 5.72 3.04 10.71
N HIS A 50 4.63 3.69 10.27
CA HIS A 50 4.41 4.03 8.86
C HIS A 50 3.78 5.40 8.59
N GLY A 51 3.09 6.01 9.56
CA GLY A 51 2.53 7.36 9.44
C GLY A 51 1.21 7.50 8.67
N TYR A 52 0.75 6.46 7.95
CA TYR A 52 -0.56 6.49 7.25
C TYR A 52 -1.80 6.60 8.16
N ASP A 53 -1.71 6.24 9.44
CA ASP A 53 -2.75 6.36 10.45
C ASP A 53 -2.74 7.76 11.10
N VAL A 54 -2.94 8.80 10.27
CA VAL A 54 -2.89 10.23 10.66
C VAL A 54 -3.99 10.55 11.67
N VAL A 55 -3.62 11.19 12.78
CA VAL A 55 -4.55 11.70 13.81
C VAL A 55 -4.64 13.22 13.81
N ASP A 56 -3.60 13.92 13.34
CA ASP A 56 -3.62 15.38 13.15
C ASP A 56 -2.74 15.81 11.96
N PRO A 57 -3.34 16.24 10.83
CA PRO A 57 -2.60 16.68 9.65
C PRO A 57 -2.01 18.11 9.81
N SER A 58 -2.34 18.82 10.89
CA SER A 58 -1.89 20.20 11.12
C SER A 58 -0.54 20.29 11.84
N GLN A 59 0.03 19.14 12.24
CA GLN A 59 1.28 19.05 12.98
C GLN A 59 2.21 17.99 12.40
N LEU A 60 3.52 18.24 12.45
CA LEU A 60 4.54 17.19 12.26
C LEU A 60 4.47 16.16 13.40
N ASN A 61 4.77 14.90 13.09
CA ASN A 61 4.78 13.84 14.08
C ASN A 61 5.92 14.05 15.10
N PRO A 62 5.60 14.25 16.39
CA PRO A 62 6.62 14.49 17.42
C PRO A 62 7.54 13.28 17.66
N GLU A 63 7.12 12.05 17.30
CA GLU A 63 7.97 10.85 17.43
C GLU A 63 9.10 10.81 16.39
N LEU A 64 9.00 11.60 15.32
CA LEU A 64 10.06 11.71 14.30
C LEU A 64 11.14 12.73 14.69
N GLY A 65 10.90 13.55 15.71
CA GLY A 65 11.83 14.58 16.19
C GLY A 65 11.19 15.96 16.33
N SER A 66 11.99 16.92 16.79
CA SER A 66 11.55 18.31 16.97
C SER A 66 11.40 19.04 15.63
N SER A 67 10.66 20.16 15.63
CA SER A 67 10.63 21.06 14.47
C SER A 67 12.02 21.56 14.08
N ASP A 68 12.90 21.82 15.06
CA ASP A 68 14.28 22.24 14.80
C ASP A 68 15.11 21.13 14.11
N ALA A 69 14.88 19.86 14.47
CA ALA A 69 15.50 18.73 13.79
C ALA A 69 15.02 18.61 12.33
N PHE A 70 13.72 18.83 12.09
CA PHE A 70 13.16 18.89 10.74
C PHE A 70 13.78 20.04 9.92
N GLU A 71 13.87 21.26 10.49
CA GLU A 71 14.53 22.38 9.80
C GLU A 71 16.00 22.08 9.50
N SER A 72 16.72 21.44 10.43
CA SER A 72 18.12 21.08 10.27
C SER A 72 18.33 20.05 9.15
N LEU A 73 17.46 19.05 9.07
CA LEU A 73 17.44 18.08 7.98
C LEU A 73 17.17 18.75 6.63
N VAL A 74 16.16 19.63 6.56
CA VAL A 74 15.83 20.35 5.32
C VAL A 74 17.00 21.22 4.87
N GLN A 75 17.66 21.94 5.78
CA GLN A 75 18.84 22.74 5.47
C GLN A 75 20.01 21.88 4.97
N GLU A 76 20.24 20.72 5.59
CA GLU A 76 21.27 19.78 5.16
C GLU A 76 21.00 19.29 3.74
N LEU A 77 19.77 18.84 3.42
CA LEU A 77 19.38 18.44 2.07
C LEU A 77 19.56 19.57 1.05
N GLN A 78 19.14 20.78 1.39
CA GLN A 78 19.30 21.96 0.53
C GLN A 78 20.77 22.31 0.29
N SER A 79 21.65 22.09 1.27
CA SER A 79 23.10 22.30 1.10
C SER A 79 23.72 21.37 0.04
N HIS A 80 23.12 20.19 -0.14
CA HIS A 80 23.45 19.22 -1.19
C HIS A 80 22.62 19.41 -2.48
N GLN A 81 21.81 20.48 -2.56
CA GLN A 81 20.87 20.74 -3.66
C GLN A 81 19.81 19.64 -3.85
N MET A 82 19.54 18.87 -2.79
CA MET A 82 18.51 17.86 -2.77
C MET A 82 17.13 18.48 -2.50
N GLY A 83 16.10 17.91 -3.11
CA GLY A 83 14.71 18.24 -2.85
C GLY A 83 14.04 17.23 -1.91
N TRP A 84 12.76 17.46 -1.66
CA TRP A 84 11.92 16.67 -0.78
C TRP A 84 10.61 16.34 -1.48
N LEU A 85 10.37 15.05 -1.74
CA LEU A 85 9.11 14.50 -2.22
C LEU A 85 8.34 13.97 -1.00
N GLN A 86 7.24 14.63 -0.60
CA GLN A 86 6.47 14.23 0.58
C GLN A 86 5.30 13.33 0.20
N ASP A 87 5.19 12.17 0.85
CA ASP A 87 3.97 11.35 0.84
C ASP A 87 2.85 11.99 1.68
N ILE A 88 1.64 12.12 1.12
CA ILE A 88 0.49 12.72 1.80
C ILE A 88 -0.74 11.82 1.71
N VAL A 89 -1.57 11.83 2.76
CA VAL A 89 -2.68 10.89 2.97
C VAL A 89 -4.02 11.63 2.99
N PRO A 90 -4.62 11.94 1.82
CA PRO A 90 -5.84 12.75 1.76
C PRO A 90 -7.13 11.96 2.01
N ASN A 91 -7.11 10.64 1.84
CA ASN A 91 -8.33 9.83 1.84
C ASN A 91 -8.90 9.56 3.23
N HIS A 92 -8.05 9.42 4.25
CA HIS A 92 -8.45 8.84 5.53
C HIS A 92 -7.60 9.32 6.70
N MET A 93 -8.11 9.08 7.91
CA MET A 93 -7.47 9.34 9.20
C MET A 93 -7.71 8.16 10.14
N ALA A 94 -6.95 8.07 11.24
CA ALA A 94 -7.13 7.02 12.23
C ALA A 94 -8.43 7.19 13.04
N TYR A 95 -9.14 6.08 13.26
CA TYR A 95 -10.20 5.97 14.26
C TYR A 95 -9.53 5.71 15.62
N ASP A 96 -9.06 6.77 16.24
CA ASP A 96 -8.26 6.71 17.47
C ASP A 96 -8.56 7.90 18.39
N SER A 97 -8.36 7.72 19.70
CA SER A 97 -8.55 8.74 20.75
C SER A 97 -7.73 10.01 20.52
N GLU A 98 -6.60 9.91 19.81
CA GLU A 98 -5.78 11.07 19.46
C GLU A 98 -6.36 11.93 18.33
N ASN A 99 -7.31 11.40 17.55
CA ASN A 99 -7.97 12.12 16.46
C ASN A 99 -9.06 13.05 17.02
N GLN A 100 -8.67 14.30 17.29
CA GLN A 100 -9.56 15.30 17.89
C GLN A 100 -10.79 15.63 17.04
N TYR A 101 -10.68 15.54 15.71
CA TYR A 101 -11.81 15.76 14.81
C TYR A 101 -12.86 14.68 15.03
N LEU A 102 -12.44 13.41 15.11
CA LEU A 102 -13.35 12.29 15.37
C LEU A 102 -13.91 12.35 16.80
N MET A 103 -13.06 12.64 17.79
CA MET A 103 -13.51 12.74 19.19
C MET A 103 -14.59 13.81 19.37
N ASP A 104 -14.48 14.95 18.70
CA ASP A 104 -15.52 15.99 18.72
C ASP A 104 -16.84 15.49 18.10
N VAL A 105 -16.79 14.69 17.01
CA VAL A 105 -17.98 14.06 16.42
C VAL A 105 -18.58 13.02 17.37
N LEU A 106 -17.79 12.21 18.06
CA LEU A 106 -18.30 11.21 19.01
C LEU A 106 -18.91 11.84 20.28
N GLU A 107 -18.45 13.04 20.67
CA GLU A 107 -19.02 13.80 21.79
C GLU A 107 -20.27 14.61 21.40
N ASN A 108 -20.29 15.20 20.20
CA ASN A 108 -21.32 16.16 19.78
C ASN A 108 -22.32 15.64 18.74
N GLY A 109 -22.06 14.47 18.14
CA GLY A 109 -22.89 13.88 17.10
C GLY A 109 -23.16 14.86 15.95
N PRO A 110 -24.42 14.98 15.49
CA PRO A 110 -24.81 15.90 14.40
C PRO A 110 -24.52 17.39 14.66
N SER A 111 -24.25 17.79 15.91
CA SER A 111 -23.96 19.20 16.26
C SER A 111 -22.47 19.57 16.15
N SER A 112 -21.61 18.61 15.80
CA SER A 112 -20.17 18.81 15.63
C SER A 112 -19.85 19.71 14.43
N ASP A 113 -18.83 20.56 14.57
CA ASP A 113 -18.27 21.35 13.44
C ASP A 113 -17.54 20.48 12.40
N TYR A 114 -17.31 19.21 12.75
CA TYR A 114 -16.63 18.17 11.97
C TYR A 114 -17.58 17.06 11.51
N VAL A 115 -18.91 17.21 11.66
CA VAL A 115 -19.88 16.20 11.22
C VAL A 115 -19.74 15.84 9.73
N GLU A 116 -19.41 16.83 8.89
CA GLU A 116 -19.16 16.67 7.46
C GLU A 116 -17.69 16.37 7.10
N TYR A 117 -16.80 16.22 8.08
CA TYR A 117 -15.40 15.87 7.80
C TYR A 117 -15.25 14.41 7.39
N PHE A 118 -16.01 13.53 8.04
CA PHE A 118 -15.93 12.10 7.82
C PHE A 118 -17.09 11.62 6.99
N ASP A 119 -16.83 10.58 6.23
CA ASP A 119 -17.80 9.96 5.35
C ASP A 119 -18.67 8.97 6.13
N ILE A 120 -19.69 9.50 6.80
CA ILE A 120 -20.59 8.76 7.69
C ILE A 120 -21.98 8.65 7.05
N ALA A 121 -22.49 7.42 6.96
CA ALA A 121 -23.85 7.10 6.56
C ALA A 121 -24.79 7.12 7.79
N TRP A 122 -25.21 8.31 8.21
CA TRP A 122 -26.10 8.50 9.36
C TRP A 122 -27.44 7.73 9.23
N ASN A 123 -28.00 7.67 8.03
CA ASN A 123 -29.25 6.97 7.72
C ASN A 123 -29.03 5.53 7.21
N ALA A 124 -27.98 4.85 7.67
CA ALA A 124 -27.69 3.49 7.24
C ALA A 124 -28.80 2.51 7.68
N PRO A 125 -29.05 1.43 6.93
CA PRO A 125 -30.19 0.51 7.15
C PRO A 125 -30.21 -0.16 8.52
N PHE A 126 -29.01 -0.39 9.08
CA PHE A 126 -28.80 -1.08 10.36
C PHE A 126 -28.54 -0.10 11.51
N ALA A 127 -28.58 1.20 11.27
CA ALA A 127 -28.45 2.19 12.32
C ALA A 127 -29.70 2.11 13.22
N ASN A 128 -29.56 1.48 14.40
CA ASN A 128 -30.64 1.37 15.40
C ASN A 128 -31.14 2.74 15.91
N SER A 129 -30.44 3.83 15.58
CA SER A 129 -30.86 5.23 15.77
C SER A 129 -30.19 6.11 14.72
N GLU A 130 -30.87 7.16 14.27
CA GLU A 130 -30.43 8.08 13.20
C GLU A 130 -29.09 8.82 13.48
N ASP A 131 -28.56 8.76 14.72
CA ASP A 131 -27.43 9.60 15.17
C ASP A 131 -26.22 8.85 15.79
N ARG A 132 -25.97 7.57 15.45
CA ARG A 132 -24.83 6.81 16.04
C ARG A 132 -23.78 6.36 15.06
N ILE A 133 -22.51 6.53 15.42
CA ILE A 133 -21.35 5.98 14.70
C ILE A 133 -20.98 4.62 15.28
N LEU A 134 -20.77 3.62 14.42
CA LEU A 134 -20.28 2.33 14.89
C LEU A 134 -18.81 2.44 15.34
N ALA A 135 -18.48 1.86 16.48
CA ALA A 135 -17.10 1.69 16.95
C ALA A 135 -16.79 0.19 17.07
N PRO A 136 -16.54 -0.50 15.94
CA PRO A 136 -16.32 -1.94 15.89
C PRO A 136 -14.88 -2.27 16.28
N LEU A 137 -14.53 -2.02 17.55
CA LEU A 137 -13.17 -2.11 18.09
C LEU A 137 -13.04 -3.06 19.30
N LEU A 138 -14.15 -3.63 19.78
CA LEU A 138 -14.11 -4.58 20.88
C LEU A 138 -13.54 -5.93 20.42
N GLY A 139 -12.76 -6.58 21.28
CA GLY A 139 -12.15 -7.88 21.04
C GLY A 139 -13.10 -9.07 21.21
N ASP A 140 -14.27 -8.84 21.81
CA ASP A 140 -15.31 -9.85 22.03
C ASP A 140 -16.73 -9.19 21.96
N PHE A 141 -17.79 -9.96 22.16
CA PHE A 141 -19.15 -9.42 22.23
C PHE A 141 -19.29 -8.39 23.36
N TYR A 142 -19.98 -7.29 23.04
CA TYR A 142 -20.22 -6.15 23.92
C TYR A 142 -20.53 -6.53 25.37
N GLY A 143 -21.55 -7.38 25.60
CA GLY A 143 -21.95 -7.76 26.96
C GLY A 143 -20.84 -8.48 27.74
N ARG A 144 -20.01 -9.30 27.07
CA ARG A 144 -18.86 -9.94 27.72
C ARG A 144 -17.76 -8.94 28.04
N CYS A 145 -17.45 -8.01 27.14
CA CYS A 145 -16.48 -6.96 27.41
C CYS A 145 -16.92 -6.06 28.58
N LEU A 146 -18.22 -5.73 28.62
CA LEU A 146 -18.81 -4.97 29.70
C LEU A 146 -18.72 -5.73 31.04
N GLU A 147 -19.28 -6.95 31.12
CA GLU A 147 -19.35 -7.74 32.36
C GLU A 147 -17.98 -8.23 32.89
N ASN A 148 -16.98 -8.32 32.00
CA ASN A 148 -15.59 -8.60 32.39
C ASN A 148 -14.85 -7.34 32.89
N GLY A 149 -15.51 -6.18 32.95
CA GLY A 149 -14.93 -4.92 33.40
C GLY A 149 -13.86 -4.37 32.46
N GLN A 150 -13.88 -4.75 31.18
CA GLN A 150 -12.93 -4.28 30.16
C GLN A 150 -13.33 -2.90 29.60
N ILE A 151 -14.62 -2.58 29.65
CA ILE A 151 -15.17 -1.26 29.33
C ILE A 151 -15.30 -0.51 30.65
N GLN A 152 -14.56 0.59 30.80
CA GLN A 152 -14.49 1.34 32.05
C GLN A 152 -14.79 2.81 31.82
N LEU A 153 -15.69 3.37 32.64
CA LEU A 153 -15.86 4.80 32.81
C LEU A 153 -14.67 5.36 33.58
N ASP A 154 -14.17 6.51 33.14
CA ASP A 154 -13.10 7.27 33.79
C ASP A 154 -13.38 8.77 33.72
N TYR A 155 -12.68 9.56 34.53
CA TYR A 155 -12.83 11.02 34.61
C TYR A 155 -11.48 11.73 34.80
N ASP A 156 -11.21 12.70 33.93
CA ASP A 156 -10.08 13.62 34.06
C ASP A 156 -10.45 15.06 33.64
N GLU A 157 -9.44 15.91 33.42
CA GLU A 157 -9.65 17.31 33.02
C GLU A 157 -10.40 17.46 31.68
N THR A 158 -10.36 16.44 30.82
CA THR A 158 -11.06 16.39 29.54
C THR A 158 -12.53 15.94 29.68
N GLY A 159 -12.94 15.52 30.88
CA GLY A 159 -14.29 15.10 31.22
C GLY A 159 -14.43 13.59 31.45
N LEU A 160 -15.67 13.10 31.39
CA LEU A 160 -15.99 11.68 31.46
C LEU A 160 -15.62 11.02 30.12
N SER A 161 -15.05 9.83 30.21
CA SER A 161 -14.71 9.00 29.06
C SER A 161 -15.02 7.53 29.32
N VAL A 162 -15.29 6.78 28.25
CA VAL A 162 -15.35 5.33 28.28
C VAL A 162 -14.08 4.79 27.63
N ASN A 163 -13.40 3.92 28.38
CA ASN A 163 -12.12 3.35 28.02
C ASN A 163 -12.29 1.86 27.71
N TYR A 164 -11.64 1.41 26.65
CA TYR A 164 -11.45 -0.01 26.33
C TYR A 164 -9.98 -0.20 25.97
N TYR A 165 -9.20 -0.71 26.93
CA TYR A 165 -7.74 -0.69 26.88
C TYR A 165 -7.20 0.72 26.62
N SER A 166 -6.52 0.97 25.48
CA SER A 166 -5.98 2.28 25.11
C SER A 166 -6.98 3.19 24.40
N LEU A 167 -8.12 2.66 23.94
CA LEU A 167 -9.15 3.47 23.31
C LEU A 167 -9.91 4.25 24.37
N LYS A 168 -9.97 5.58 24.25
CA LYS A 168 -10.66 6.51 25.15
C LYS A 168 -11.67 7.32 24.33
N LEU A 169 -12.95 7.10 24.60
CA LEU A 169 -14.05 7.77 23.89
C LEU A 169 -14.74 8.79 24.80
N PRO A 170 -14.93 10.05 24.37
CA PRO A 170 -15.62 11.05 25.18
C PRO A 170 -17.11 10.77 25.27
N LEU A 171 -17.75 11.12 26.38
CA LEU A 171 -19.20 10.99 26.52
C LEU A 171 -19.90 12.26 26.06
N LYS A 172 -21.09 12.12 25.49
CA LYS A 172 -21.96 13.27 25.21
C LYS A 172 -22.29 14.01 26.50
N LEU A 173 -22.24 15.35 26.47
CA LEU A 173 -22.39 16.17 27.67
C LEU A 173 -23.70 15.90 28.41
N GLU A 174 -24.81 15.77 27.69
CA GLU A 174 -26.15 15.56 28.25
C GLU A 174 -26.22 14.28 29.13
N SER A 175 -25.42 13.27 28.78
CA SER A 175 -25.36 12.00 29.52
C SER A 175 -24.71 12.14 30.90
N TYR A 176 -23.96 13.22 31.16
CA TYR A 176 -23.38 13.51 32.48
C TYR A 176 -24.48 13.66 33.54
N ALA A 177 -25.70 14.04 33.16
CA ALA A 177 -26.81 14.13 34.09
C ALA A 177 -27.13 12.78 34.76
N GLN A 178 -27.00 11.67 34.03
CA GLN A 178 -27.19 10.32 34.59
C GLN A 178 -26.10 10.00 35.61
N PHE A 179 -24.85 10.33 35.30
CA PHE A 179 -23.71 10.14 36.21
C PHE A 179 -23.79 11.01 37.46
N LEU A 180 -24.03 12.32 37.31
CA LEU A 180 -24.04 13.30 38.40
C LEU A 180 -25.27 13.19 39.32
N THR A 181 -26.36 12.55 38.87
CA THR A 181 -27.53 12.31 39.73
C THR A 181 -27.37 11.07 40.61
N GLN A 182 -26.52 10.13 40.20
CA GLN A 182 -26.24 8.94 40.98
C GLN A 182 -25.60 9.33 42.32
N ASN A 183 -26.11 8.79 43.43
CA ASN A 183 -25.67 9.08 44.80
C ASN A 183 -25.71 10.58 45.23
N LEU A 184 -26.31 11.49 44.45
CA LEU A 184 -26.31 12.93 44.75
C LEU A 184 -26.96 13.26 46.10
N GLY A 185 -27.97 12.48 46.51
CA GLY A 185 -28.62 12.62 47.81
C GLY A 185 -27.70 12.29 49.00
N GLN A 186 -26.69 11.44 48.81
CA GLN A 186 -25.66 11.16 49.81
C GLN A 186 -24.71 12.34 49.94
N LEU A 187 -24.18 12.86 48.83
CA LEU A 187 -23.34 14.05 48.82
C LEU A 187 -24.04 15.26 49.47
N ALA A 188 -25.33 15.45 49.19
CA ALA A 188 -26.16 16.50 49.79
C ALA A 188 -26.23 16.41 51.33
N ARG A 189 -26.16 15.20 51.89
CA ARG A 189 -26.13 14.96 53.34
C ARG A 189 -24.73 15.20 53.91
N THR A 190 -23.68 14.84 53.18
CA THR A 190 -22.28 15.02 53.61
C THR A 190 -21.85 16.48 53.61
N LEU A 191 -22.04 17.19 52.49
CA LEU A 191 -21.65 18.61 52.35
C LEU A 191 -22.67 19.57 52.98
N GLY A 192 -23.96 19.18 52.99
CA GLY A 192 -25.08 20.04 53.36
C GLY A 192 -25.66 20.81 52.15
N ARG A 193 -26.99 20.92 52.09
CA ARG A 193 -27.72 21.48 50.92
C ARG A 193 -27.42 22.94 50.58
N HIS A 194 -26.86 23.70 51.53
CA HIS A 194 -26.51 25.11 51.35
C HIS A 194 -25.00 25.33 51.17
N ASN A 195 -24.21 24.26 51.11
CA ASN A 195 -22.78 24.34 50.85
C ASN A 195 -22.53 24.94 49.45
N PRO A 196 -21.65 25.95 49.30
CA PRO A 196 -21.38 26.58 48.02
C PRO A 196 -20.98 25.60 46.91
N ASP A 197 -20.18 24.58 47.22
CA ASP A 197 -19.69 23.60 46.23
C ASP A 197 -20.81 22.64 45.81
N PHE A 198 -21.69 22.26 46.75
CA PHE A 198 -22.90 21.50 46.41
C PHE A 198 -23.87 22.30 45.55
N VAL A 199 -24.01 23.61 45.81
CA VAL A 199 -24.83 24.51 44.99
C VAL A 199 -24.21 24.70 43.59
N LYS A 200 -22.88 24.85 43.49
CA LYS A 200 -22.16 24.86 42.21
C LYS A 200 -22.42 23.58 41.42
N LEU A 201 -22.32 22.40 42.05
CA LEU A 201 -22.59 21.11 41.41
C LEU A 201 -24.04 20.99 40.92
N LEU A 202 -25.02 21.47 41.69
CA LEU A 202 -26.42 21.55 41.23
C LEU A 202 -26.58 22.51 40.04
N GLY A 203 -25.83 23.62 40.02
CA GLY A 203 -25.77 24.54 38.89
C GLY A 203 -25.25 23.85 37.62
N ILE A 204 -24.14 23.11 37.73
CA ILE A 204 -23.58 22.28 36.65
C ILE A 204 -24.63 21.27 36.16
N LEU A 205 -25.27 20.53 37.07
CA LEU A 205 -26.30 19.56 36.71
C LEU A 205 -27.49 20.21 35.98
N TYR A 206 -27.90 21.40 36.40
CA TYR A 206 -28.96 22.15 35.72
C TYR A 206 -28.52 22.60 34.32
N LEU A 207 -27.27 23.06 34.16
CA LEU A 207 -26.72 23.43 32.86
C LEU A 207 -26.71 22.23 31.90
N VAL A 208 -26.24 21.06 32.35
CA VAL A 208 -26.23 19.83 31.55
C VAL A 208 -27.64 19.39 31.14
N LYS A 209 -28.62 19.47 32.06
CA LYS A 209 -30.02 19.12 31.77
C LYS A 209 -30.74 20.12 30.86
N SER A 210 -30.21 21.34 30.75
CA SER A 210 -30.83 22.45 30.03
C SER A 210 -30.04 22.84 28.78
N VAL A 211 -29.11 22.01 28.32
CA VAL A 211 -28.39 22.23 27.05
C VAL A 211 -29.44 22.25 25.93
N PRO A 212 -29.64 23.38 25.22
CA PRO A 212 -30.61 23.42 24.14
C PRO A 212 -30.11 22.57 22.96
N SER A 213 -31.00 21.78 22.36
CA SER A 213 -30.69 20.94 21.18
C SER A 213 -30.32 21.73 19.93
N GLU A 214 -30.54 23.05 19.91
CA GLU A 214 -30.29 23.94 18.77
C GLU A 214 -28.90 24.61 18.79
N VAL A 215 -28.12 24.46 19.87
CA VAL A 215 -26.79 25.07 19.96
C VAL A 215 -25.78 24.19 19.23
N THR A 216 -25.18 24.70 18.16
CA THR A 216 -24.20 23.99 17.33
C THR A 216 -22.85 24.70 17.28
N GLY A 217 -21.82 23.96 16.87
CA GLY A 217 -20.47 24.48 16.63
C GLY A 217 -19.82 25.15 17.85
N LYS A 218 -19.07 26.24 17.62
CA LYS A 218 -18.28 26.93 18.65
C LYS A 218 -19.04 27.26 19.95
N GLN A 219 -20.31 27.66 19.87
CA GLN A 219 -21.09 27.97 21.08
C GLN A 219 -21.32 26.72 21.95
N ARG A 220 -21.53 25.56 21.33
CA ARG A 220 -21.65 24.28 22.00
C ARG A 220 -20.32 23.87 22.63
N GLN A 221 -19.23 24.01 21.89
CA GLN A 221 -17.86 23.73 22.38
C GLN A 221 -17.50 24.59 23.61
N ASP A 222 -17.77 25.90 23.55
CA ASP A 222 -17.52 26.81 24.66
C ASP A 222 -18.36 26.43 25.91
N GLN A 223 -19.61 25.98 25.70
CA GLN A 223 -20.48 25.50 26.79
C GLN A 223 -19.96 24.20 27.40
N ILE A 224 -19.54 23.24 26.57
CA ILE A 224 -18.95 21.96 27.03
C ILE A 224 -17.68 22.23 27.83
N ALA A 225 -16.77 23.04 27.29
CA ALA A 225 -15.53 23.43 27.96
C ALA A 225 -15.81 24.13 29.30
N PHE A 226 -16.81 25.02 29.34
CA PHE A 226 -17.23 25.69 30.57
C PHE A 226 -17.74 24.71 31.62
N VAL A 227 -18.64 23.79 31.25
CA VAL A 227 -19.22 22.80 32.15
C VAL A 227 -18.15 21.83 32.67
N LYS A 228 -17.29 21.30 31.78
CA LYS A 228 -16.17 20.43 32.15
C LYS A 228 -15.18 21.15 33.06
N GLY A 229 -14.84 22.40 32.75
CA GLY A 229 -13.95 23.23 33.57
C GLY A 229 -14.48 23.48 34.98
N LEU A 230 -15.77 23.81 35.13
CA LEU A 230 -16.41 23.95 36.45
C LEU A 230 -16.42 22.64 37.24
N LEU A 231 -16.70 21.52 36.56
CA LEU A 231 -16.71 20.21 37.22
C LEU A 231 -15.31 19.77 37.64
N TRP A 232 -14.29 20.05 36.81
CA TRP A 232 -12.89 19.80 37.11
C TRP A 232 -12.37 20.66 38.26
N GLU A 233 -12.75 21.95 38.32
CA GLU A 233 -12.46 22.82 39.46
C GLU A 233 -13.03 22.21 40.75
N LEU A 234 -14.29 21.78 40.75
CA LEU A 234 -14.90 21.16 41.93
C LEU A 234 -14.22 19.84 42.32
N TYR A 235 -13.90 19.00 41.34
CA TYR A 235 -13.20 17.73 41.56
C TYR A 235 -11.81 17.92 42.18
N THR A 236 -11.06 18.93 41.75
CA THR A 236 -9.69 19.18 42.24
C THR A 236 -9.64 20.00 43.52
N SER A 237 -10.68 20.76 43.84
CA SER A 237 -10.72 21.68 45.00
C SER A 237 -11.46 21.15 46.22
N ASN A 238 -12.31 20.12 46.08
CA ASN A 238 -13.13 19.60 47.18
C ASN A 238 -13.06 18.06 47.27
N GLU A 239 -12.48 17.56 48.35
CA GLU A 239 -12.29 16.11 48.61
C GLU A 239 -13.61 15.32 48.67
N GLU A 240 -14.71 15.91 49.14
CA GLU A 240 -16.01 15.24 49.18
C GLU A 240 -16.63 15.12 47.79
N VAL A 241 -16.43 16.12 46.92
CA VAL A 241 -16.87 16.05 45.52
C VAL A 241 -15.99 15.08 44.74
N LYS A 242 -14.68 15.07 45.00
CA LYS A 242 -13.76 14.08 44.45
C LYS A 242 -14.17 12.66 44.80
N ALA A 243 -14.36 12.37 46.09
CA ALA A 243 -14.82 11.07 46.57
C ALA A 243 -16.20 10.69 45.98
N PHE A 244 -17.09 11.66 45.78
CA PHE A 244 -18.37 11.44 45.10
C PHE A 244 -18.20 10.99 43.65
N ILE A 245 -17.34 11.67 42.87
CA ILE A 245 -17.07 11.30 41.48
C ILE A 245 -16.40 9.93 41.41
N GLU A 246 -15.36 9.67 42.22
CA GLU A 246 -14.65 8.38 42.29
C GLU A 246 -15.60 7.24 42.68
N GLN A 247 -16.48 7.45 43.65
CA GLN A 247 -17.47 6.45 44.06
C GLN A 247 -18.50 6.17 42.95
N ASN A 248 -18.93 7.20 42.22
CA ASN A 248 -19.81 7.02 41.07
C ASN A 248 -19.12 6.26 39.96
N ILE A 249 -17.85 6.55 39.65
CA ILE A 249 -17.06 5.78 38.66
C ILE A 249 -17.03 4.30 39.05
N GLN A 250 -16.69 3.98 40.30
CA GLN A 250 -16.70 2.60 40.80
C GLN A 250 -18.09 1.96 40.67
N THR A 251 -19.16 2.70 40.97
CA THR A 251 -20.53 2.20 40.89
C THR A 251 -20.95 1.90 39.44
N PHE A 252 -20.57 2.74 38.47
CA PHE A 252 -20.87 2.53 37.06
C PHE A 252 -20.03 1.38 36.48
N ASN A 253 -18.76 1.26 36.87
CA ASN A 253 -17.86 0.21 36.38
C ASN A 253 -18.22 -1.21 36.83
N GLY A 254 -19.21 -1.35 37.72
CA GLY A 254 -19.74 -2.65 38.12
C GLY A 254 -18.74 -3.55 38.85
N GLU A 255 -19.16 -4.79 39.07
CA GLU A 255 -18.40 -5.83 39.74
C GLU A 255 -18.42 -7.10 38.88
N THR A 256 -17.25 -7.55 38.44
CA THR A 256 -17.11 -8.79 37.65
C THR A 256 -17.72 -9.98 38.39
N GLY A 257 -18.57 -10.73 37.69
CA GLY A 257 -19.35 -11.83 38.28
C GLY A 257 -20.75 -11.43 38.78
N ASN A 258 -21.11 -10.15 38.71
CA ASN A 258 -22.45 -9.63 39.00
C ASN A 258 -22.99 -8.79 37.83
N PRO A 259 -23.61 -9.39 36.79
CA PRO A 259 -24.05 -8.67 35.58
C PRO A 259 -24.93 -7.44 35.83
N GLU A 260 -25.87 -7.53 36.79
CA GLU A 260 -26.79 -6.42 37.11
C GLU A 260 -26.09 -5.16 37.62
N SER A 261 -24.85 -5.29 38.13
CA SER A 261 -24.04 -4.15 38.57
C SER A 261 -23.59 -3.24 37.41
N PHE A 262 -23.58 -3.75 36.18
CA PHE A 262 -23.19 -2.99 34.97
C PHE A 262 -24.35 -2.22 34.32
N ASN A 263 -25.59 -2.40 34.79
CA ASN A 263 -26.78 -1.77 34.18
C ASN A 263 -26.67 -0.23 34.08
N LEU A 264 -25.99 0.41 35.02
CA LEU A 264 -25.78 1.86 34.98
C LEU A 264 -24.87 2.28 33.82
N LEU A 265 -23.76 1.58 33.62
CA LEU A 265 -22.85 1.82 32.51
C LEU A 265 -23.46 1.40 31.18
N ASP A 266 -24.19 0.28 31.12
CA ASP A 266 -24.90 -0.14 29.90
C ASP A 266 -25.93 0.90 29.45
N SER A 267 -26.72 1.43 30.38
CA SER A 267 -27.67 2.52 30.10
C SER A 267 -26.96 3.80 29.66
N LEU A 268 -25.80 4.11 30.24
CA LEU A 268 -25.01 5.29 29.87
C LEU A 268 -24.45 5.15 28.44
N LEU A 269 -23.88 3.98 28.12
CA LEU A 269 -23.35 3.66 26.78
C LEU A 269 -24.44 3.66 25.72
N SER A 270 -25.62 3.17 26.07
CA SER A 270 -26.79 3.17 25.20
C SER A 270 -27.31 4.56 24.86
N ASP A 271 -26.84 5.62 25.52
CA ASP A 271 -27.24 6.99 25.25
C ASP A 271 -26.22 7.75 24.37
N GLN A 272 -25.05 7.19 24.07
CA GLN A 272 -23.98 7.90 23.35
C GLN A 272 -24.21 8.01 21.83
N PHE A 273 -23.50 8.96 21.18
CA PHE A 273 -23.45 9.10 19.71
C PHE A 273 -22.56 8.05 19.02
N PHE A 274 -22.07 7.08 19.78
CA PHE A 274 -21.34 5.94 19.26
C PHE A 274 -21.88 4.64 19.81
N ARG A 275 -21.63 3.54 19.10
CA ARG A 275 -21.98 2.19 19.51
C ARG A 275 -20.74 1.30 19.50
N LEU A 276 -20.23 0.97 20.68
CA LEU A 276 -19.19 -0.04 20.83
C LEU A 276 -19.72 -1.40 20.38
N SER A 277 -18.97 -2.10 19.55
CA SER A 277 -19.33 -3.45 19.12
C SER A 277 -18.10 -4.33 18.93
N PHE A 278 -18.36 -5.64 18.92
CA PHE A 278 -17.35 -6.62 18.50
C PHE A 278 -16.85 -6.25 17.10
N TRP A 279 -15.53 -6.32 16.89
CA TRP A 279 -14.90 -5.84 15.68
C TRP A 279 -15.44 -6.49 14.39
N LYS A 280 -15.93 -7.74 14.48
CA LYS A 280 -16.55 -8.46 13.35
C LYS A 280 -17.85 -7.82 12.84
N VAL A 281 -18.56 -7.08 13.69
CA VAL A 281 -19.79 -6.36 13.30
C VAL A 281 -19.48 -5.32 12.22
N GLY A 282 -18.26 -4.77 12.19
CA GLY A 282 -17.82 -3.82 11.18
C GLY A 282 -17.74 -4.38 9.76
N ALA A 283 -17.87 -5.70 9.53
CA ALA A 283 -18.01 -6.23 8.17
C ALA A 283 -19.43 -6.07 7.60
N GLU A 284 -20.44 -6.03 8.47
CA GLU A 284 -21.86 -6.12 8.09
C GLU A 284 -22.65 -4.83 8.39
N GLU A 285 -22.37 -4.16 9.51
CA GLU A 285 -23.14 -2.99 9.97
C GLU A 285 -22.35 -1.66 9.90
N ILE A 286 -21.23 -1.63 9.16
CA ILE A 286 -20.40 -0.41 9.07
C ILE A 286 -21.21 0.75 8.47
N ASN A 287 -21.12 1.91 9.12
CA ASN A 287 -21.82 3.11 8.71
C ASN A 287 -20.89 4.31 8.51
N TYR A 288 -19.60 4.07 8.32
CA TYR A 288 -18.65 5.04 7.79
C TYR A 288 -17.79 4.38 6.72
N ARG A 289 -17.33 5.15 5.74
CA ARG A 289 -16.41 4.63 4.72
C ARG A 289 -15.04 4.41 5.34
N ARG A 290 -14.48 3.23 5.12
CA ARG A 290 -13.15 2.83 5.59
C ARG A 290 -12.10 2.95 4.48
N PHE A 291 -10.82 2.99 4.88
CA PHE A 291 -9.75 2.59 3.96
C PHE A 291 -9.75 1.06 3.84
N PHE A 292 -10.04 0.56 2.64
CA PHE A 292 -10.27 -0.86 2.39
C PHE A 292 -11.27 -1.49 3.36
N THR A 293 -10.80 -2.41 4.21
CA THR A 293 -11.57 -3.14 5.22
C THR A 293 -11.04 -2.88 6.63
N VAL A 294 -10.24 -1.83 6.83
CA VAL A 294 -9.59 -1.50 8.10
C VAL A 294 -10.52 -0.63 8.93
N ASN A 295 -11.02 -1.15 10.05
CA ASN A 295 -11.98 -0.44 10.89
C ASN A 295 -11.36 0.81 11.53
N GLU A 296 -10.06 0.75 11.80
CA GLU A 296 -9.25 1.77 12.44
C GLU A 296 -8.89 2.95 11.51
N LEU A 297 -9.34 2.96 10.26
CA LEU A 297 -9.09 4.04 9.30
C LEU A 297 -10.42 4.56 8.73
N ILE A 298 -10.87 5.71 9.22
CA ILE A 298 -12.09 6.39 8.80
C ILE A 298 -11.80 7.37 7.67
N SER A 299 -12.61 7.34 6.62
CA SER A 299 -12.37 8.16 5.44
C SER A 299 -12.88 9.59 5.60
N VAL A 300 -12.14 10.52 4.99
CA VAL A 300 -12.37 11.95 5.03
C VAL A 300 -13.03 12.41 3.72
N LYS A 301 -13.95 13.38 3.82
CA LYS A 301 -14.64 14.01 2.68
C LYS A 301 -13.80 15.15 2.08
N VAL A 302 -12.64 14.83 1.51
CA VAL A 302 -11.70 15.84 0.96
C VAL A 302 -12.26 16.61 -0.24
N GLU A 303 -13.35 16.15 -0.85
CA GLU A 303 -14.12 16.89 -1.85
C GLU A 303 -14.77 18.17 -1.28
N GLU A 304 -14.98 18.23 0.04
CA GLU A 304 -15.46 19.43 0.72
C GLU A 304 -14.32 20.44 0.90
N LEU A 305 -14.49 21.65 0.39
CA LEU A 305 -13.42 22.65 0.34
C LEU A 305 -12.87 23.03 1.73
N LYS A 306 -13.74 23.07 2.76
CA LYS A 306 -13.33 23.32 4.15
C LYS A 306 -12.39 22.21 4.65
N VAL A 307 -12.72 20.95 4.35
CA VAL A 307 -11.95 19.78 4.75
C VAL A 307 -10.60 19.78 4.03
N PHE A 308 -10.59 19.93 2.70
CA PHE A 308 -9.37 20.05 1.90
C PHE A 308 -8.41 21.12 2.45
N ASN A 309 -8.91 22.34 2.65
CA ASN A 309 -8.08 23.44 3.13
C ASN A 309 -7.50 23.14 4.52
N ASN A 310 -8.29 22.54 5.42
CA ASN A 310 -7.84 22.27 6.78
C ASN A 310 -6.82 21.13 6.85
N THR A 311 -7.03 20.03 6.10
CA THR A 311 -6.10 18.91 6.06
C THR A 311 -4.83 19.20 5.28
N HIS A 312 -4.84 20.17 4.37
CA HIS A 312 -3.67 20.50 3.52
C HIS A 312 -2.95 21.79 3.91
N ASN A 313 -3.44 22.56 4.89
CA ASN A 313 -2.85 23.87 5.24
C ASN A 313 -1.36 23.80 5.58
N LEU A 314 -0.93 22.80 6.37
CA LEU A 314 0.48 22.64 6.70
C LEU A 314 1.30 22.24 5.46
N ILE A 315 0.76 21.35 4.61
CA ILE A 315 1.39 20.95 3.34
C ILE A 315 1.65 22.19 2.48
N PHE A 316 0.66 23.07 2.31
CA PHE A 316 0.80 24.29 1.52
C PHE A 316 1.87 25.23 2.07
N LYS A 317 1.95 25.40 3.40
CA LYS A 317 3.03 26.19 4.02
C LYS A 317 4.41 25.60 3.76
N LEU A 318 4.55 24.27 3.80
CA LEU A 318 5.80 23.57 3.54
C LEU A 318 6.21 23.63 2.06
N VAL A 319 5.25 23.64 1.14
CA VAL A 319 5.48 23.90 -0.29
C VAL A 319 5.85 25.37 -0.53
N GLU A 320 5.08 26.33 0.00
CA GLU A 320 5.31 27.77 -0.18
C GLU A 320 6.68 28.21 0.36
N SER A 321 7.12 27.61 1.48
CA SER A 321 8.44 27.83 2.05
C SER A 321 9.59 27.10 1.33
N GLY A 322 9.29 26.35 0.27
CA GLY A 322 10.29 25.61 -0.52
C GLY A 322 10.88 24.39 0.18
N LYS A 323 10.27 23.94 1.29
CA LYS A 323 10.71 22.74 2.03
C LYS A 323 10.28 21.47 1.33
N PHE A 324 9.07 21.46 0.77
CA PHE A 324 8.60 20.40 -0.12
C PHE A 324 8.73 20.84 -1.57
N THR A 325 9.43 20.05 -2.37
CA THR A 325 9.60 20.28 -3.81
C THR A 325 8.75 19.35 -4.65
N GLY A 326 8.23 18.28 -4.04
CA GLY A 326 7.23 17.40 -4.65
C GLY A 326 6.26 16.79 -3.63
N LEU A 327 5.15 16.25 -4.12
CA LEU A 327 4.12 15.54 -3.37
C LEU A 327 3.82 14.18 -4.04
N ARG A 328 3.76 13.11 -3.26
CA ARG A 328 3.21 11.81 -3.67
C ARG A 328 1.86 11.63 -2.97
N ILE A 329 0.81 11.40 -3.74
CA ILE A 329 -0.55 11.26 -3.22
C ILE A 329 -0.86 9.79 -2.94
N ASP A 330 -1.12 9.46 -1.68
CA ASP A 330 -1.58 8.15 -1.26
C ASP A 330 -3.02 7.88 -1.70
N HIS A 331 -3.27 6.67 -2.20
CA HIS A 331 -4.58 6.11 -2.47
C HIS A 331 -5.56 7.06 -3.18
N ILE A 332 -5.14 7.62 -4.32
CA ILE A 332 -5.97 8.58 -5.09
C ILE A 332 -7.32 7.99 -5.50
N ASP A 333 -7.37 6.68 -5.73
CA ASP A 333 -8.57 5.94 -6.12
C ASP A 333 -9.61 5.80 -4.98
N GLY A 334 -9.28 6.19 -3.75
CA GLY A 334 -10.26 6.28 -2.65
C GLY A 334 -11.10 7.57 -2.70
N LEU A 335 -10.66 8.61 -3.41
CA LEU A 335 -11.29 9.91 -3.38
C LEU A 335 -12.61 9.94 -4.15
N TYR A 336 -13.53 10.80 -3.70
CA TYR A 336 -14.84 10.95 -4.35
C TYR A 336 -14.71 11.55 -5.76
N ASN A 337 -13.91 12.61 -5.89
CA ASN A 337 -13.58 13.25 -7.17
C ASN A 337 -12.05 13.52 -7.27
N PRO A 338 -11.27 12.54 -7.78
CA PRO A 338 -9.82 12.66 -7.93
C PRO A 338 -9.36 13.85 -8.76
N ILE A 339 -9.99 14.10 -9.92
CA ILE A 339 -9.58 15.21 -10.80
C ILE A 339 -9.75 16.56 -10.10
N GLN A 340 -10.90 16.78 -9.46
CA GLN A 340 -11.14 18.02 -8.71
C GLN A 340 -10.13 18.19 -7.56
N TYR A 341 -9.79 17.11 -6.86
CA TYR A 341 -8.76 17.15 -5.83
C TYR A 341 -7.40 17.57 -6.40
N LEU A 342 -6.97 16.96 -7.51
CA LEU A 342 -5.69 17.25 -8.15
C LEU A 342 -5.62 18.67 -8.73
N GLU A 343 -6.71 19.17 -9.30
CA GLU A 343 -6.81 20.56 -9.78
C GLU A 343 -6.68 21.56 -8.63
N ARG A 344 -7.39 21.35 -7.52
CA ARG A 344 -7.26 22.19 -6.32
C ARG A 344 -5.86 22.13 -5.74
N LEU A 345 -5.25 20.94 -5.72
CA LEU A 345 -3.88 20.77 -5.25
C LEU A 345 -2.92 21.57 -6.13
N ARG A 346 -3.01 21.39 -7.45
CA ARG A 346 -2.20 22.11 -8.45
C ARG A 346 -2.38 23.63 -8.36
N GLU A 347 -3.61 24.12 -8.15
CA GLU A 347 -3.88 25.54 -7.95
C GLU A 347 -3.15 26.11 -6.71
N LYS A 348 -3.08 25.32 -5.63
CA LYS A 348 -2.45 25.74 -4.36
C LYS A 348 -0.93 25.58 -4.34
N THR A 349 -0.39 24.60 -5.07
CA THR A 349 1.04 24.27 -5.04
C THR A 349 1.78 24.77 -6.27
N GLY A 350 1.08 25.15 -7.34
CA GLY A 350 1.66 25.59 -8.60
C GLY A 350 2.56 24.52 -9.22
N ASP A 351 3.79 24.90 -9.50
CA ASP A 351 4.80 24.11 -10.23
C ASP A 351 5.48 23.02 -9.38
N THR A 352 4.88 22.55 -8.29
CA THR A 352 5.38 21.43 -7.48
C THR A 352 5.30 20.12 -8.25
N TYR A 353 6.29 19.23 -8.15
CA TYR A 353 6.20 17.89 -8.75
C TYR A 353 5.14 17.04 -8.01
N ILE A 354 4.20 16.42 -8.70
CA ILE A 354 3.10 15.64 -8.12
C ILE A 354 3.03 14.27 -8.79
N THR A 355 3.11 13.20 -7.99
CA THR A 355 2.81 11.83 -8.43
C THR A 355 1.70 11.22 -7.60
N VAL A 356 1.04 10.21 -8.15
CA VAL A 356 -0.05 9.51 -7.48
C VAL A 356 0.25 8.03 -7.32
N GLU A 357 -0.12 7.47 -6.18
CA GLU A 357 -0.28 6.03 -6.05
C GLU A 357 -1.57 5.62 -6.76
N LYS A 358 -1.43 5.06 -7.96
CA LYS A 358 -2.52 4.48 -8.74
C LYS A 358 -2.02 3.21 -9.40
N ILE A 359 -2.77 2.12 -9.21
CA ILE A 359 -2.46 0.84 -9.82
C ILE A 359 -3.15 0.76 -11.18
N LEU A 360 -2.38 0.56 -12.24
CA LEU A 360 -2.88 0.38 -13.61
C LEU A 360 -2.90 -1.11 -13.92
N GLU A 361 -4.05 -1.61 -14.37
CA GLU A 361 -4.12 -2.96 -14.94
C GLU A 361 -3.45 -3.02 -16.31
N ALA A 362 -3.16 -4.23 -16.80
CA ALA A 362 -2.58 -4.41 -18.12
C ALA A 362 -3.44 -3.75 -19.22
N GLY A 363 -2.85 -2.82 -19.97
CA GLY A 363 -3.54 -2.05 -21.02
C GLY A 363 -4.43 -0.91 -20.51
N GLU A 364 -4.48 -0.64 -19.21
CA GLU A 364 -5.15 0.53 -18.65
C GLU A 364 -4.26 1.79 -18.80
N ASP A 365 -4.84 2.87 -19.33
CA ASP A 365 -4.19 4.17 -19.39
C ASP A 365 -4.52 5.03 -18.16
N LEU A 366 -3.55 5.79 -17.64
CA LEU A 366 -3.82 6.83 -16.64
C LEU A 366 -4.68 7.95 -17.25
N PRO A 367 -5.64 8.56 -16.52
CA PRO A 367 -6.42 9.68 -17.05
C PRO A 367 -5.53 10.86 -17.49
N SER A 368 -5.53 11.17 -18.79
CA SER A 368 -4.60 12.12 -19.42
C SER A 368 -4.84 13.58 -19.03
N ASN A 369 -5.98 13.90 -18.43
CA ASN A 369 -6.32 15.25 -17.97
C ASN A 369 -5.86 15.54 -16.53
N TRP A 370 -5.28 14.56 -15.83
CA TRP A 370 -4.81 14.77 -14.47
C TRP A 370 -3.58 15.69 -14.46
N PRO A 371 -3.58 16.79 -13.67
CA PRO A 371 -2.50 17.76 -13.65
C PRO A 371 -1.32 17.28 -12.77
N ILE A 372 -0.72 16.17 -13.13
CA ILE A 372 0.34 15.46 -12.39
C ILE A 372 1.47 15.02 -13.33
N GLU A 373 2.56 14.54 -12.76
CA GLU A 373 3.72 14.05 -13.50
C GLU A 373 3.72 12.52 -13.71
N GLY A 374 2.82 11.79 -13.05
CA GLY A 374 2.55 10.37 -13.31
C GLY A 374 2.30 9.52 -12.06
N THR A 375 2.49 8.21 -12.17
CA THR A 375 2.31 7.25 -11.08
C THR A 375 3.54 7.13 -10.19
N SER A 376 3.41 6.40 -9.07
CA SER A 376 4.53 5.95 -8.24
C SER A 376 5.30 4.74 -8.80
N GLY A 377 4.93 4.21 -9.97
CA GLY A 377 5.78 3.30 -10.74
C GLY A 377 5.51 1.79 -10.69
N TYR A 378 4.36 1.34 -10.17
CA TYR A 378 3.99 -0.09 -10.23
C TYR A 378 3.78 -0.60 -11.66
N ASP A 379 3.33 0.27 -12.57
CA ASP A 379 3.29 0.00 -14.00
C ASP A 379 4.70 -0.34 -14.52
N TYR A 380 5.69 0.52 -14.27
CA TYR A 380 7.08 0.25 -14.68
C TYR A 380 7.61 -1.06 -14.07
N LEU A 381 7.35 -1.29 -12.77
CA LEU A 381 7.77 -2.48 -12.04
C LEU A 381 7.32 -3.77 -12.76
N ASN A 382 6.04 -3.86 -13.10
CA ASN A 382 5.48 -5.07 -13.70
C ASN A 382 5.98 -5.28 -15.14
N TYR A 383 6.14 -4.19 -15.91
CA TYR A 383 6.69 -4.27 -17.27
C TYR A 383 8.16 -4.71 -17.28
N VAL A 384 9.02 -4.13 -16.42
CA VAL A 384 10.43 -4.51 -16.35
C VAL A 384 10.63 -5.91 -15.76
N ASN A 385 9.79 -6.34 -14.82
CA ASN A 385 9.83 -7.70 -14.29
C ASN A 385 9.41 -8.74 -15.35
N GLY A 386 8.36 -8.44 -16.13
CA GLY A 386 7.82 -9.35 -17.14
C GLY A 386 8.84 -9.73 -18.23
N ILE A 387 9.75 -8.82 -18.59
CA ILE A 387 10.83 -9.10 -19.55
C ILE A 387 11.99 -9.92 -18.95
N PHE A 388 11.90 -10.44 -17.74
CA PHE A 388 12.82 -11.49 -17.27
C PHE A 388 12.14 -12.86 -17.18
N CYS A 389 10.86 -12.95 -17.52
CA CYS A 389 10.13 -14.20 -17.64
C CYS A 389 10.18 -14.75 -19.08
N ARG A 390 10.53 -16.02 -19.24
CA ARG A 390 10.63 -16.69 -20.55
C ARG A 390 9.26 -17.19 -21.02
N VAL A 391 8.57 -16.32 -21.76
CA VAL A 391 7.18 -16.53 -22.23
C VAL A 391 6.99 -17.88 -22.95
N ASP A 392 7.99 -18.35 -23.71
CA ASP A 392 7.94 -19.66 -24.39
C ASP A 392 7.67 -20.86 -23.47
N ASN A 393 7.94 -20.72 -22.16
CA ASN A 393 7.76 -21.76 -21.16
C ASN A 393 6.44 -21.64 -20.38
N GLU A 394 5.52 -20.75 -20.78
CA GLU A 394 4.22 -20.56 -20.12
C GLU A 394 3.45 -21.88 -19.97
N GLN A 395 3.24 -22.58 -21.09
CA GLN A 395 2.50 -23.85 -21.09
C GLN A 395 3.15 -24.88 -20.15
N ARG A 396 4.49 -24.89 -20.07
CA ARG A 396 5.19 -25.82 -19.20
C ARG A 396 4.95 -25.50 -17.73
N PHE A 397 4.92 -24.22 -17.36
CA PHE A 397 4.57 -23.79 -16.01
C PHE A 397 3.11 -24.08 -15.67
N ASP A 398 2.18 -23.94 -16.62
CA ASP A 398 0.79 -24.35 -16.44
C ASP A 398 0.66 -25.86 -16.14
N GLU A 399 1.40 -26.69 -16.87
CA GLU A 399 1.43 -28.14 -16.66
C GLU A 399 2.01 -28.50 -15.29
N ILE A 400 3.14 -27.87 -14.89
CA ILE A 400 3.76 -28.07 -13.58
C ILE A 400 2.77 -27.70 -12.47
N TYR A 401 2.21 -26.50 -12.54
CA TYR A 401 1.32 -25.98 -11.51
C TYR A 401 0.02 -26.80 -11.40
N THR A 402 -0.58 -27.15 -12.54
CA THR A 402 -1.80 -28.00 -12.60
C THR A 402 -1.54 -29.40 -12.05
N LYS A 403 -0.38 -30.01 -12.37
CA LYS A 403 -0.02 -31.35 -11.90
C LYS A 403 0.20 -31.39 -10.38
N LEU A 404 0.82 -30.36 -9.82
CA LEU A 404 1.09 -30.26 -8.38
C LEU A 404 -0.18 -30.00 -7.57
N THR A 405 -0.91 -28.95 -7.93
CA THR A 405 -2.08 -28.48 -7.15
C THR A 405 -3.36 -29.23 -7.47
N ARG A 406 -3.42 -29.90 -8.62
CA ARG A 406 -4.63 -30.53 -9.19
C ARG A 406 -5.78 -29.55 -9.44
N THR A 407 -5.53 -28.24 -9.34
CA THR A 407 -6.52 -27.22 -9.69
C THR A 407 -6.53 -27.01 -11.20
N ARG A 408 -7.71 -26.66 -11.73
CA ARG A 408 -7.88 -26.25 -13.13
C ARG A 408 -8.53 -24.87 -13.25
N ALA A 409 -8.77 -24.20 -12.14
CA ALA A 409 -9.36 -22.87 -12.13
C ALA A 409 -8.37 -21.90 -12.78
N GLY A 410 -8.84 -21.16 -13.79
CA GLY A 410 -8.05 -20.09 -14.41
C GLY A 410 -7.93 -18.88 -13.50
N TYR A 411 -6.91 -18.04 -13.71
CA TYR A 411 -6.68 -16.83 -12.92
C TYR A 411 -7.93 -15.93 -12.85
N GLY A 412 -8.57 -15.64 -13.99
CA GLY A 412 -9.78 -14.82 -14.02
C GLY A 412 -10.96 -15.40 -13.24
N GLU A 413 -11.08 -16.73 -13.15
CA GLU A 413 -12.09 -17.38 -12.31
C GLU A 413 -11.79 -17.15 -10.83
N LEU A 414 -10.52 -17.31 -10.42
CA LEU A 414 -10.07 -17.06 -9.06
C LEU A 414 -10.26 -15.59 -8.65
N VAL A 415 -9.95 -14.63 -9.54
CA VAL A 415 -10.21 -13.20 -9.29
C VAL A 415 -11.68 -12.97 -8.98
N ASN A 416 -12.59 -13.50 -9.80
CA ASN A 416 -14.03 -13.36 -9.61
C ASN A 416 -14.50 -13.98 -8.29
N GLN A 417 -14.02 -15.20 -7.97
CA GLN A 417 -14.37 -15.92 -6.75
C GLN A 417 -13.87 -15.19 -5.50
N ASN A 418 -12.63 -14.71 -5.52
CA ASN A 418 -12.01 -14.03 -4.38
C ASN A 418 -12.56 -12.62 -4.17
N LYS A 419 -12.85 -11.86 -5.24
CA LYS A 419 -13.63 -10.62 -5.13
C LYS A 419 -14.97 -10.89 -4.48
N ARG A 420 -15.69 -11.94 -4.89
CA ARG A 420 -16.97 -12.30 -4.26
C ARG A 420 -16.83 -12.63 -2.78
N LEU A 421 -15.81 -13.41 -2.43
CA LEU A 421 -15.51 -13.74 -1.03
C LEU A 421 -15.34 -12.46 -0.19
N ILE A 422 -14.54 -11.51 -0.65
CA ILE A 422 -14.32 -10.23 0.05
C ILE A 422 -15.59 -9.41 0.12
N LEU A 423 -16.33 -9.31 -0.98
CA LEU A 423 -17.59 -8.57 -1.05
C LEU A 423 -18.62 -9.10 -0.03
N GLU A 424 -18.71 -10.41 0.13
CA GLU A 424 -19.68 -11.06 1.03
C GLU A 424 -19.22 -11.14 2.49
N LYS A 425 -17.91 -11.15 2.76
CA LYS A 425 -17.36 -11.37 4.11
C LYS A 425 -16.74 -10.15 4.77
N ASN A 426 -16.28 -9.17 4.00
CA ASN A 426 -15.53 -8.02 4.50
C ASN A 426 -16.19 -6.68 4.15
N LEU A 427 -16.88 -6.61 3.01
CA LEU A 427 -17.57 -5.42 2.49
C LEU A 427 -19.10 -5.60 2.45
N ALA A 428 -19.65 -6.48 3.29
CA ALA A 428 -21.07 -6.82 3.27
C ALA A 428 -21.96 -5.61 3.62
N GLY A 429 -21.54 -4.80 4.59
CA GLY A 429 -22.21 -3.53 4.92
C GLY A 429 -22.08 -2.49 3.82
N ASP A 430 -20.92 -2.42 3.15
CA ASP A 430 -20.66 -1.47 2.06
C ASP A 430 -21.57 -1.74 0.84
N ILE A 431 -21.69 -3.01 0.40
CA ILE A 431 -22.62 -3.36 -0.67
C ILE A 431 -24.08 -3.15 -0.25
N GLU A 432 -24.43 -3.37 1.02
CA GLU A 432 -25.78 -3.08 1.50
C GLU A 432 -26.07 -1.58 1.36
N ASN A 433 -25.18 -0.72 1.84
CA ASN A 433 -25.31 0.74 1.73
C ASN A 433 -25.50 1.18 0.27
N LEU A 434 -24.69 0.66 -0.68
CA LEU A 434 -24.86 0.92 -2.11
C LEU A 434 -26.20 0.42 -2.66
N THR A 435 -26.63 -0.77 -2.23
CA THR A 435 -27.92 -1.35 -2.64
C THR A 435 -29.09 -0.48 -2.18
N TYR A 436 -29.02 0.10 -0.98
CA TYR A 436 -30.05 1.02 -0.50
C TYR A 436 -30.12 2.32 -1.32
N LEU A 437 -28.98 2.89 -1.70
CA LEU A 437 -28.95 4.01 -2.64
C LEU A 437 -29.62 3.62 -3.97
N LEU A 438 -29.25 2.47 -4.52
CA LEU A 438 -29.83 1.94 -5.76
C LEU A 438 -31.34 1.66 -5.63
N LYS A 439 -31.80 1.18 -4.46
CA LYS A 439 -33.22 0.94 -4.18
C LYS A 439 -34.00 2.25 -4.06
N ASN A 440 -33.41 3.28 -3.44
CA ASN A 440 -34.02 4.61 -3.35
C ASN A 440 -34.17 5.25 -4.72
N ILE A 441 -33.19 5.06 -5.61
CA ILE A 441 -33.25 5.53 -6.99
C ILE A 441 -34.36 4.78 -7.75
N SER A 442 -34.32 3.45 -7.76
CA SER A 442 -35.27 2.63 -8.52
C SER A 442 -36.73 2.80 -8.07
N SER A 443 -36.97 3.05 -6.77
CA SER A 443 -38.33 3.25 -6.24
C SER A 443 -38.94 4.62 -6.61
N LYS A 444 -38.14 5.55 -7.13
CA LYS A 444 -38.61 6.82 -7.71
C LYS A 444 -38.67 6.77 -9.23
N TYR A 445 -38.13 5.70 -9.83
CA TYR A 445 -38.08 5.49 -11.27
C TYR A 445 -39.24 4.61 -11.73
N ARG A 446 -40.03 5.09 -12.70
CA ARG A 446 -41.28 4.40 -13.14
C ARG A 446 -41.07 2.93 -13.49
N TYR A 447 -39.98 2.60 -14.17
CA TYR A 447 -39.67 1.24 -14.63
C TYR A 447 -38.84 0.44 -13.61
N GLY A 448 -38.47 1.03 -12.47
CA GLY A 448 -37.67 0.40 -11.43
C GLY A 448 -38.44 -0.02 -10.17
N ASN A 449 -39.73 0.32 -10.08
CA ASN A 449 -40.54 0.07 -8.88
C ASN A 449 -40.61 -1.41 -8.47
N ASP A 450 -40.61 -2.32 -9.45
CA ASP A 450 -40.71 -3.76 -9.22
C ASP A 450 -39.36 -4.43 -8.88
N PHE A 451 -38.24 -3.68 -8.95
CA PHE A 451 -36.94 -4.21 -8.56
C PHE A 451 -36.88 -4.48 -7.07
N THR A 452 -36.64 -5.73 -6.70
CA THR A 452 -36.48 -6.13 -5.30
C THR A 452 -35.09 -5.74 -4.81
N ILE A 453 -34.96 -5.42 -3.51
CA ILE A 453 -33.66 -5.11 -2.91
C ILE A 453 -32.66 -6.27 -3.09
N ASN A 454 -33.13 -7.52 -2.98
CA ASN A 454 -32.31 -8.71 -3.20
C ASN A 454 -31.89 -8.88 -4.66
N GLY A 455 -32.76 -8.55 -5.62
CA GLY A 455 -32.44 -8.57 -7.05
C GLY A 455 -31.36 -7.55 -7.40
N LEU A 456 -31.52 -6.31 -6.92
CA LEU A 456 -30.54 -5.24 -7.08
C LEU A 456 -29.20 -5.58 -6.43
N LYS A 457 -29.20 -6.09 -5.19
CA LYS A 457 -27.98 -6.52 -4.49
C LYS A 457 -27.21 -7.57 -5.28
N ARG A 458 -27.90 -8.60 -5.76
CA ARG A 458 -27.29 -9.67 -6.56
C ARG A 458 -26.74 -9.15 -7.88
N ALA A 459 -27.50 -8.34 -8.61
CA ALA A 459 -27.05 -7.77 -9.87
C ALA A 459 -25.82 -6.86 -9.67
N LEU A 460 -25.85 -6.00 -8.64
CA LEU A 460 -24.73 -5.14 -8.28
C LEU A 460 -23.49 -5.96 -7.86
N ALA A 461 -23.67 -7.02 -7.08
CA ALA A 461 -22.57 -7.89 -6.69
C ALA A 461 -21.88 -8.53 -7.90
N GLU A 462 -22.64 -9.00 -8.89
CA GLU A 462 -22.06 -9.52 -10.13
C GLU A 462 -21.20 -8.48 -10.85
N VAL A 463 -21.76 -7.28 -11.08
CA VAL A 463 -21.07 -6.16 -11.74
C VAL A 463 -19.75 -5.82 -11.01
N LEU A 464 -19.80 -5.69 -9.68
CA LEU A 464 -18.62 -5.37 -8.87
C LEU A 464 -17.54 -6.47 -8.94
N THR A 465 -17.94 -7.75 -8.96
CA THR A 465 -16.97 -8.86 -9.01
C THR A 465 -16.28 -9.02 -10.36
N ILE A 466 -16.95 -8.61 -11.45
CA ILE A 466 -16.44 -8.72 -12.82
C ILE A 466 -15.55 -7.52 -13.21
N PHE A 467 -15.71 -6.38 -12.53
CA PHE A 467 -15.02 -5.14 -12.86
C PHE A 467 -13.51 -5.35 -13.06
N PRO A 468 -12.95 -5.06 -14.26
CA PRO A 468 -11.60 -5.48 -14.63
C PRO A 468 -10.51 -4.53 -14.12
N ILE A 469 -10.86 -3.28 -13.79
CA ILE A 469 -9.94 -2.25 -13.32
C ILE A 469 -10.25 -1.82 -11.88
N TYR A 470 -9.37 -1.05 -11.25
CA TYR A 470 -9.59 -0.55 -9.89
C TYR A 470 -10.84 0.33 -9.81
N ARG A 471 -11.03 1.28 -10.75
CA ARG A 471 -12.23 2.12 -10.82
C ARG A 471 -12.35 2.88 -12.12
N THR A 472 -13.57 3.36 -12.40
CA THR A 472 -13.84 4.42 -13.37
C THR A 472 -13.76 5.81 -12.73
N TYR A 473 -13.78 6.85 -13.56
CA TYR A 473 -13.61 8.27 -13.19
C TYR A 473 -14.72 9.15 -13.79
N ILE A 474 -15.96 8.71 -13.63
CA ILE A 474 -17.17 9.46 -13.97
C ILE A 474 -17.37 10.58 -12.95
N THR A 475 -17.64 11.79 -13.44
CA THR A 475 -17.86 13.00 -12.63
C THR A 475 -19.03 13.82 -13.18
N GLN A 476 -19.24 15.02 -12.62
CA GLN A 476 -20.19 16.01 -13.16
C GLN A 476 -19.87 16.41 -14.61
N GLU A 477 -18.63 16.25 -15.06
CA GLU A 477 -18.21 16.56 -16.43
C GLU A 477 -18.64 15.50 -17.44
N GLY A 478 -19.02 14.31 -16.96
CA GLY A 478 -19.56 13.22 -17.77
C GLY A 478 -18.78 11.91 -17.64
N LEU A 479 -19.08 10.98 -18.55
CA LEU A 479 -18.48 9.66 -18.67
C LEU A 479 -17.33 9.69 -19.70
N PRO A 480 -16.08 9.40 -19.30
CA PRO A 480 -14.99 9.19 -20.26
C PRO A 480 -15.26 8.01 -21.20
N GLU A 481 -14.87 8.11 -22.46
CA GLU A 481 -15.12 7.04 -23.46
C GLU A 481 -14.40 5.73 -23.11
N ARG A 482 -13.20 5.82 -22.54
CA ARG A 482 -12.47 4.66 -21.99
C ARG A 482 -13.34 3.88 -20.99
N ASP A 483 -14.00 4.60 -20.08
CA ASP A 483 -14.79 4.01 -19.00
C ASP A 483 -16.11 3.42 -19.52
N ARG A 484 -16.68 3.98 -20.61
CA ARG A 484 -17.83 3.40 -21.30
C ARG A 484 -17.54 1.99 -21.79
N GLY A 485 -16.35 1.75 -22.34
CA GLY A 485 -15.91 0.44 -22.82
C GLY A 485 -15.95 -0.61 -21.70
N TYR A 486 -15.31 -0.32 -20.57
CA TYR A 486 -15.29 -1.21 -19.41
C TYR A 486 -16.69 -1.48 -18.86
N ILE A 487 -17.54 -0.47 -18.74
CA ILE A 487 -18.91 -0.63 -18.22
C ILE A 487 -19.72 -1.57 -19.12
N THR A 488 -19.64 -1.38 -20.43
CA THR A 488 -20.38 -2.20 -21.40
C THR A 488 -19.93 -3.66 -21.32
N GLU A 489 -18.62 -3.92 -21.31
CA GLU A 489 -18.05 -5.26 -21.22
C GLU A 489 -18.44 -5.98 -19.92
N VAL A 490 -18.38 -5.26 -18.78
CA VAL A 490 -18.76 -5.79 -17.47
C VAL A 490 -20.24 -6.15 -17.43
N ILE A 491 -21.10 -5.28 -17.96
CA ILE A 491 -22.54 -5.49 -17.96
C ILE A 491 -22.90 -6.69 -18.86
N ASP A 492 -22.33 -6.78 -20.06
CA ASP A 492 -22.58 -7.90 -20.97
C ASP A 492 -22.15 -9.24 -20.34
N SER A 493 -20.97 -9.27 -19.71
CA SER A 493 -20.50 -10.42 -18.94
C SER A 493 -21.42 -10.77 -17.77
N ALA A 494 -21.98 -9.76 -17.07
CA ALA A 494 -22.92 -9.97 -15.97
C ALA A 494 -24.26 -10.54 -16.48
N LYS A 495 -24.75 -10.07 -17.62
CA LYS A 495 -26.00 -10.55 -18.25
C LYS A 495 -25.91 -12.04 -18.60
N GLU A 496 -24.75 -12.50 -19.06
CA GLU A 496 -24.49 -13.92 -19.32
C GLU A 496 -24.49 -14.77 -18.04
N ARG A 497 -23.94 -14.25 -16.94
CA ARG A 497 -23.81 -14.98 -15.66
C ARG A 497 -25.11 -15.05 -14.86
N VAL A 498 -25.93 -13.99 -14.89
CA VAL A 498 -27.20 -13.92 -14.15
C VAL A 498 -28.39 -13.50 -15.04
N PRO A 499 -28.78 -14.32 -16.03
CA PRO A 499 -29.78 -13.95 -17.04
C PRO A 499 -31.18 -13.64 -16.50
N LEU A 500 -31.48 -14.07 -15.26
CA LEU A 500 -32.75 -13.78 -14.59
C LEU A 500 -32.86 -12.34 -14.07
N LEU A 501 -31.75 -11.59 -14.03
CA LEU A 501 -31.66 -10.21 -13.51
C LEU A 501 -31.39 -9.19 -14.63
N GLN A 502 -31.80 -9.51 -15.86
CA GLN A 502 -31.54 -8.68 -17.03
C GLN A 502 -32.07 -7.24 -16.88
N ASN A 503 -33.24 -7.07 -16.26
CA ASN A 503 -33.85 -5.74 -16.09
C ASN A 503 -33.08 -4.91 -15.07
N GLU A 504 -32.66 -5.51 -13.95
CA GLU A 504 -31.82 -4.89 -12.94
C GLU A 504 -30.45 -4.50 -13.54
N LEU A 505 -29.85 -5.37 -14.34
CA LEU A 505 -28.57 -5.10 -15.02
C LEU A 505 -28.69 -3.98 -16.05
N ASN A 506 -29.72 -3.99 -16.89
CA ASN A 506 -29.99 -2.89 -17.84
C ASN A 506 -30.20 -1.56 -17.10
N PHE A 507 -30.81 -1.59 -15.91
CA PHE A 507 -30.98 -0.40 -15.09
C PHE A 507 -29.65 0.09 -14.50
N ILE A 508 -28.82 -0.82 -13.96
CA ILE A 508 -27.47 -0.48 -13.48
C ILE A 508 -26.62 0.09 -14.61
N GLU A 509 -26.66 -0.52 -15.80
CA GLU A 509 -25.99 -0.02 -17.01
C GLU A 509 -26.43 1.42 -17.33
N LYS A 510 -27.73 1.68 -17.37
CA LYS A 510 -28.29 3.03 -17.60
C LYS A 510 -27.77 4.05 -16.59
N LEU A 511 -27.66 3.67 -15.31
CA LEU A 511 -27.09 4.53 -14.27
C LEU A 511 -25.60 4.79 -14.49
N LEU A 512 -24.81 3.74 -14.72
CA LEU A 512 -23.37 3.83 -14.92
C LEU A 512 -23.02 4.60 -16.20
N LEU A 513 -23.85 4.53 -17.24
CA LEU A 513 -23.68 5.28 -18.47
C LEU A 513 -24.20 6.73 -18.40
N LEU A 514 -24.78 7.14 -17.24
CA LEU A 514 -25.45 8.43 -17.04
C LEU A 514 -26.52 8.73 -18.11
N GLU A 515 -27.23 7.69 -18.57
CA GLU A 515 -28.29 7.81 -19.57
C GLU A 515 -29.59 8.30 -18.94
N TYR A 516 -29.66 9.61 -18.70
CA TYR A 516 -30.83 10.23 -18.07
C TYR A 516 -32.06 10.25 -18.99
N ASP A 517 -33.23 9.96 -18.42
CA ASP A 517 -34.49 10.28 -19.09
C ASP A 517 -34.80 11.78 -18.98
N ASP A 518 -35.42 12.34 -20.02
CA ASP A 518 -35.88 13.74 -20.07
C ASP A 518 -36.81 14.10 -18.91
N SER A 519 -37.51 13.12 -18.34
CA SER A 519 -38.44 13.32 -17.22
C SER A 519 -37.77 13.45 -15.86
N LEU A 520 -36.48 13.14 -15.73
CA LEU A 520 -35.77 13.25 -14.44
C LEU A 520 -35.48 14.71 -14.11
N THR A 521 -35.83 15.10 -12.88
CA THR A 521 -35.44 16.38 -12.30
C THR A 521 -33.92 16.45 -12.09
N GLN A 522 -33.37 17.66 -11.98
CA GLN A 522 -31.93 17.82 -11.71
C GLN A 522 -31.51 17.11 -10.40
N ALA A 523 -32.32 17.20 -9.35
CA ALA A 523 -32.04 16.53 -8.08
C ALA A 523 -32.00 14.99 -8.21
N GLU A 524 -32.83 14.41 -9.07
CA GLU A 524 -32.77 12.96 -9.36
C GLU A 524 -31.51 12.59 -10.14
N ARG A 525 -31.12 13.42 -11.13
CA ARG A 525 -29.87 13.23 -11.88
C ARG A 525 -28.64 13.34 -10.97
N ASP A 526 -28.61 14.33 -10.09
CA ASP A 526 -27.54 14.50 -9.10
C ASP A 526 -27.46 13.30 -8.16
N TYR A 527 -28.60 12.70 -7.79
CA TYR A 527 -28.62 11.49 -6.95
C TYR A 527 -28.16 10.23 -7.70
N TRP A 528 -28.43 10.12 -9.01
CA TRP A 528 -27.87 9.07 -9.85
C TRP A 528 -26.35 9.20 -9.93
N LEU A 529 -25.85 10.40 -10.23
CA LEU A 529 -24.41 10.69 -10.26
C LEU A 529 -23.77 10.42 -8.90
N TYR A 530 -24.42 10.81 -7.80
CA TYR A 530 -23.96 10.52 -6.45
C TYR A 530 -23.75 9.01 -6.26
N PHE A 531 -24.73 8.18 -6.62
CA PHE A 531 -24.58 6.71 -6.55
C PHE A 531 -23.39 6.21 -7.37
N VAL A 532 -23.22 6.68 -8.61
CA VAL A 532 -22.10 6.28 -9.48
C VAL A 532 -20.77 6.65 -8.85
N MET A 533 -20.61 7.90 -8.41
CA MET A 533 -19.38 8.38 -7.79
C MET A 533 -19.07 7.65 -6.47
N ARG A 534 -20.09 7.29 -5.69
CA ARG A 534 -19.94 6.43 -4.50
C ARG A 534 -19.46 5.03 -4.87
N LEU A 535 -20.07 4.40 -5.85
CA LEU A 535 -19.70 3.06 -6.31
C LEU A 535 -18.22 2.98 -6.70
N GLN A 536 -17.70 4.00 -7.38
CA GLN A 536 -16.30 4.09 -7.79
C GLN A 536 -15.31 4.11 -6.60
N GLN A 537 -15.73 4.54 -5.40
CA GLN A 537 -14.88 4.50 -4.20
C GLN A 537 -14.77 3.09 -3.59
N TYR A 538 -15.60 2.13 -4.02
CA TYR A 538 -15.64 0.77 -3.49
C TYR A 538 -15.07 -0.29 -4.43
N THR A 539 -15.02 -0.03 -5.74
CA THR A 539 -14.41 -0.96 -6.70
C THR A 539 -12.92 -1.13 -6.45
N GLY A 540 -12.20 -0.06 -6.08
CA GLY A 540 -10.77 -0.09 -5.78
C GLY A 540 -10.44 -0.98 -4.57
N PRO A 541 -11.07 -0.76 -3.40
CA PRO A 541 -10.98 -1.67 -2.26
C PRO A 541 -11.28 -3.13 -2.57
N LEU A 542 -12.31 -3.39 -3.37
CA LEU A 542 -12.67 -4.74 -3.77
C LEU A 542 -11.58 -5.38 -4.66
N MET A 543 -11.00 -4.61 -5.57
CA MET A 543 -9.87 -5.03 -6.40
C MET A 543 -8.66 -5.37 -5.53
N ALA A 544 -8.20 -4.43 -4.70
CA ALA A 544 -7.03 -4.63 -3.85
C ALA A 544 -7.20 -5.85 -2.92
N LYS A 545 -8.31 -5.93 -2.18
CA LYS A 545 -8.51 -7.03 -1.23
C LYS A 545 -8.83 -8.37 -1.89
N GLY A 546 -9.54 -8.36 -3.02
CA GLY A 546 -9.90 -9.58 -3.77
C GLY A 546 -8.77 -10.13 -4.63
N VAL A 547 -7.91 -9.26 -5.16
CA VAL A 547 -6.81 -9.65 -6.06
C VAL A 547 -5.49 -9.63 -5.32
N GLU A 548 -4.99 -8.45 -4.95
CA GLU A 548 -3.65 -8.31 -4.36
C GLU A 548 -3.48 -9.09 -3.05
N ASP A 549 -4.48 -9.01 -2.17
CA ASP A 549 -4.43 -9.61 -0.83
C ASP A 549 -5.21 -10.91 -0.73
N THR A 550 -5.59 -11.53 -1.86
CA THR A 550 -6.20 -12.86 -1.85
C THR A 550 -5.75 -13.67 -3.07
N THR A 551 -6.11 -13.26 -4.28
CA THR A 551 -5.80 -14.03 -5.50
C THR A 551 -4.29 -14.22 -5.71
N LEU A 552 -3.46 -13.20 -5.43
CA LEU A 552 -2.00 -13.30 -5.53
C LEU A 552 -1.36 -14.26 -4.50
N TYR A 553 -2.09 -14.70 -3.49
CA TYR A 553 -1.65 -15.72 -2.53
C TYR A 553 -2.24 -17.11 -2.83
N VAL A 554 -3.18 -17.19 -3.76
CA VAL A 554 -3.81 -18.45 -4.20
C VAL A 554 -3.16 -18.95 -5.49
N TYR A 555 -3.01 -18.10 -6.50
CA TYR A 555 -2.51 -18.49 -7.82
C TYR A 555 -0.97 -18.52 -7.86
N ASN A 556 -0.38 -19.58 -7.32
CA ASN A 556 1.07 -19.67 -7.07
C ASN A 556 1.90 -20.18 -8.25
N ARG A 557 1.43 -20.04 -9.51
CA ARG A 557 2.11 -20.55 -10.73
C ARG A 557 3.58 -20.12 -10.78
N LEU A 558 3.83 -18.82 -10.65
CA LEU A 558 5.16 -18.22 -10.53
C LEU A 558 5.07 -16.93 -9.68
N LEU A 559 5.63 -16.94 -8.47
CA LEU A 559 5.43 -15.87 -7.48
C LEU A 559 6.06 -14.52 -7.86
N SER A 560 6.99 -14.47 -8.81
CA SER A 560 7.54 -13.19 -9.28
C SER A 560 6.54 -12.35 -10.06
N LEU A 561 5.46 -12.96 -10.59
CA LEU A 561 4.38 -12.26 -11.27
C LEU A 561 3.28 -11.81 -10.29
N ASN A 562 3.29 -12.34 -9.07
CA ASN A 562 2.28 -12.07 -8.05
C ASN A 562 2.65 -10.83 -7.23
N GLU A 563 2.54 -9.67 -7.87
CA GLU A 563 2.96 -8.38 -7.33
C GLU A 563 1.85 -7.32 -7.41
N VAL A 564 1.96 -6.24 -6.65
CA VAL A 564 1.04 -5.10 -6.71
C VAL A 564 1.02 -4.53 -8.14
N GLY A 565 -0.18 -4.46 -8.75
CA GLY A 565 -0.37 -4.11 -10.16
C GLY A 565 0.07 -5.17 -11.17
N GLY A 566 0.45 -6.36 -10.72
CA GLY A 566 0.79 -7.48 -11.57
C GLY A 566 -0.45 -8.26 -11.99
N ASP A 567 -0.42 -8.79 -13.21
CA ASP A 567 -1.44 -9.70 -13.74
C ASP A 567 -0.82 -11.08 -14.04
N PRO A 568 -0.85 -12.02 -13.07
CA PRO A 568 -0.32 -13.37 -13.23
C PRO A 568 -0.98 -14.21 -14.35
N SER A 569 -2.07 -13.74 -14.98
CA SER A 569 -2.61 -14.42 -16.15
C SER A 569 -1.67 -14.33 -17.36
N HIS A 570 -0.85 -13.28 -17.44
CA HIS A 570 0.18 -13.11 -18.46
C HIS A 570 1.53 -13.66 -17.96
N PHE A 571 2.04 -14.72 -18.58
CA PHE A 571 3.33 -15.31 -18.20
C PHE A 571 4.52 -14.53 -18.79
N GLY A 572 4.81 -13.36 -18.22
CA GLY A 572 5.88 -12.48 -18.70
C GLY A 572 5.49 -11.59 -19.88
N LEU A 573 6.48 -10.92 -20.47
CA LEU A 573 6.30 -9.95 -21.55
C LEU A 573 7.37 -10.06 -22.63
N SER A 574 7.00 -9.72 -23.86
CA SER A 574 7.92 -9.57 -24.98
C SER A 574 8.75 -8.29 -24.87
N LEU A 575 9.89 -8.23 -25.56
CA LEU A 575 10.69 -7.00 -25.66
C LEU A 575 9.92 -5.88 -26.37
N ASP A 576 9.19 -6.21 -27.43
CA ASP A 576 8.39 -5.24 -28.18
C ASP A 576 7.36 -4.53 -27.28
N ALA A 577 6.66 -5.28 -26.42
CA ALA A 577 5.71 -4.71 -25.47
C ALA A 577 6.39 -3.75 -24.46
N PHE A 578 7.59 -4.11 -23.98
CA PHE A 578 8.36 -3.23 -23.09
C PHE A 578 8.86 -1.96 -23.80
N HIS A 579 9.27 -2.07 -25.06
CA HIS A 579 9.70 -0.93 -25.85
C HIS A 579 8.53 0.00 -26.21
N GLU A 580 7.37 -0.55 -26.57
CA GLU A 580 6.13 0.20 -26.79
C GLU A 580 5.67 0.93 -25.53
N PHE A 581 5.71 0.26 -24.38
CA PHE A 581 5.44 0.85 -23.08
C PHE A 581 6.35 2.06 -22.79
N ASN A 582 7.66 1.91 -22.97
CA ASN A 582 8.59 3.02 -22.71
C ASN A 582 8.44 4.18 -23.71
N HIS A 583 8.12 3.89 -24.96
CA HIS A 583 7.84 4.92 -25.97
C HIS A 583 6.57 5.72 -25.61
N LYS A 584 5.49 5.03 -25.22
CA LYS A 584 4.26 5.67 -24.75
C LYS A 584 4.51 6.47 -23.48
N ARG A 585 5.22 5.90 -22.51
CA ARG A 585 5.60 6.56 -21.26
C ARG A 585 6.39 7.85 -21.49
N GLN A 586 7.36 7.84 -22.41
CA GLN A 586 8.08 9.06 -22.78
C GLN A 586 7.15 10.16 -23.32
N THR A 587 6.13 9.79 -24.08
CA THR A 587 5.23 10.76 -24.73
C THR A 587 4.20 11.30 -23.74
N ASP A 588 3.58 10.41 -22.97
CA ASP A 588 2.41 10.74 -22.15
C ASP A 588 2.80 11.11 -20.71
N TRP A 589 3.80 10.43 -20.15
CA TRP A 589 4.18 10.52 -18.73
C TRP A 589 5.71 10.46 -18.51
N PRO A 590 6.50 11.36 -19.14
CA PRO A 590 7.98 11.28 -19.13
C PRO A 590 8.60 11.40 -17.75
N TYR A 591 7.85 11.91 -16.77
CA TYR A 591 8.29 12.16 -15.41
C TYR A 591 7.63 11.24 -14.38
N ALA A 592 6.91 10.19 -14.81
CA ALA A 592 6.40 9.18 -13.89
C ALA A 592 7.55 8.45 -13.18
N MET A 593 7.31 7.97 -11.95
CA MET A 593 8.33 7.22 -11.20
C MET A 593 8.50 5.81 -11.74
N SER A 594 9.73 5.32 -11.78
CA SER A 594 10.10 3.98 -12.22
C SER A 594 10.55 3.18 -11.01
N ALA A 595 9.60 2.54 -10.34
CA ALA A 595 9.83 1.76 -9.14
C ALA A 595 10.16 0.30 -9.49
N THR A 596 10.98 -0.33 -8.65
CA THR A 596 11.22 -1.78 -8.67
C THR A 596 11.03 -2.41 -7.30
N ALA A 597 11.02 -1.65 -6.21
CA ALA A 597 10.63 -2.11 -4.88
C ALA A 597 9.93 -0.95 -4.16
N THR A 598 8.99 -1.27 -3.29
CA THR A 598 8.30 -0.28 -2.44
C THR A 598 8.05 -0.86 -1.05
N HIS A 599 7.47 -0.05 -0.16
CA HIS A 599 7.01 -0.52 1.15
C HIS A 599 5.77 -1.43 1.09
N ASP A 600 5.11 -1.57 -0.07
CA ASP A 600 3.91 -2.41 -0.25
C ASP A 600 4.10 -3.55 -1.26
N THR A 601 5.21 -3.59 -1.99
CA THR A 601 5.52 -4.74 -2.84
C THR A 601 5.53 -6.03 -2.03
N LYS A 602 4.88 -7.08 -2.55
CA LYS A 602 4.73 -8.38 -1.92
C LYS A 602 6.07 -9.09 -1.73
N ARG A 603 7.07 -8.77 -2.57
CA ARG A 603 8.46 -9.29 -2.52
C ARG A 603 9.49 -8.20 -2.85
N GLY A 604 10.71 -8.36 -2.38
CA GLY A 604 11.86 -7.56 -2.78
C GLY A 604 12.20 -7.73 -4.27
N GLU A 605 12.84 -6.73 -4.86
CA GLU A 605 13.16 -6.74 -6.29
C GLU A 605 14.12 -7.88 -6.69
N ASP A 606 15.02 -8.27 -5.79
CA ASP A 606 16.00 -9.32 -6.07
C ASP A 606 15.45 -10.72 -5.77
N VAL A 607 14.42 -10.81 -4.92
CA VAL A 607 13.61 -12.04 -4.80
C VAL A 607 12.93 -12.34 -6.13
N ARG A 608 12.31 -11.33 -6.75
CA ARG A 608 11.67 -11.50 -8.07
C ARG A 608 12.69 -11.79 -9.17
N ALA A 609 13.83 -11.09 -9.19
CA ALA A 609 14.90 -11.33 -10.17
C ALA A 609 15.41 -12.79 -10.13
N ARG A 610 15.52 -13.39 -8.93
CA ARG A 610 15.85 -14.80 -8.74
C ARG A 610 14.72 -15.73 -9.21
N LEU A 611 13.49 -15.46 -8.81
CA LEU A 611 12.33 -16.26 -9.20
C LEU A 611 12.11 -16.29 -10.72
N ASN A 612 12.40 -15.18 -11.42
CA ASN A 612 12.32 -15.12 -12.88
C ASN A 612 13.24 -16.14 -13.59
N VAL A 613 14.36 -16.52 -12.97
CA VAL A 613 15.27 -17.57 -13.49
C VAL A 613 14.54 -18.91 -13.63
N LEU A 614 13.58 -19.22 -12.74
CA LEU A 614 12.82 -20.46 -12.79
C LEU A 614 12.07 -20.61 -14.11
N SER A 615 11.62 -19.49 -14.70
CA SER A 615 10.95 -19.48 -16.01
C SER A 615 11.84 -20.01 -17.13
N GLU A 616 13.17 -19.96 -16.99
CA GLU A 616 14.11 -20.43 -18.00
C GLU A 616 14.37 -21.94 -17.93
N ILE A 617 14.20 -22.54 -16.75
CA ILE A 617 14.58 -23.93 -16.44
C ILE A 617 13.39 -24.74 -15.84
N PRO A 618 12.23 -24.77 -16.51
CA PRO A 618 11.00 -25.35 -15.95
C PRO A 618 11.13 -26.85 -15.60
N ASP A 619 11.86 -27.63 -16.41
CA ASP A 619 12.01 -29.08 -16.18
C ASP A 619 12.86 -29.38 -14.95
N GLU A 620 13.95 -28.63 -14.76
CA GLU A 620 14.78 -28.73 -13.57
C GLU A 620 13.98 -28.31 -12.32
N TRP A 621 13.20 -27.23 -12.45
CA TRP A 621 12.32 -26.76 -11.39
C TRP A 621 11.28 -27.82 -10.99
N GLU A 622 10.59 -28.46 -11.94
CA GLU A 622 9.64 -29.54 -11.66
C GLU A 622 10.31 -30.71 -10.92
N GLN A 623 11.51 -31.10 -11.36
CA GLN A 623 12.28 -32.18 -10.74
C GLN A 623 12.64 -31.84 -9.30
N GLN A 624 13.07 -30.61 -9.03
CA GLN A 624 13.45 -30.16 -7.69
C GLN A 624 12.25 -30.13 -6.75
N VAL A 625 11.14 -29.52 -7.17
CA VAL A 625 9.89 -29.49 -6.38
C VAL A 625 9.41 -30.90 -6.04
N SER A 626 9.46 -31.82 -7.01
CA SER A 626 9.08 -33.22 -6.81
C SER A 626 9.98 -33.91 -5.78
N THR A 627 11.29 -33.69 -5.89
CA THR A 627 12.32 -34.23 -4.97
C THR A 627 12.12 -33.69 -3.56
N TRP A 628 11.97 -32.37 -3.41
CA TRP A 628 11.79 -31.74 -2.11
C TRP A 628 10.48 -32.15 -1.44
N SER A 629 9.38 -32.25 -2.19
CA SER A 629 8.09 -32.69 -1.65
C SER A 629 8.18 -34.15 -1.17
N GLN A 630 8.95 -35.00 -1.87
CA GLN A 630 9.22 -36.36 -1.42
C GLN A 630 10.06 -36.40 -0.12
N ILE A 631 11.12 -35.59 -0.02
CA ILE A 631 11.98 -35.49 1.17
C ILE A 631 11.18 -34.99 2.37
N ASN A 632 10.37 -33.96 2.18
CA ASN A 632 9.65 -33.26 3.25
C ASN A 632 8.33 -33.94 3.63
N ARG A 633 7.93 -35.01 2.92
CA ARG A 633 6.65 -35.70 3.14
C ARG A 633 6.42 -36.14 4.57
N SER A 634 7.47 -36.58 5.28
CA SER A 634 7.38 -37.01 6.68
C SER A 634 7.22 -35.85 7.67
N GLN A 635 7.51 -34.62 7.25
CA GLN A 635 7.36 -33.40 8.06
C GLN A 635 5.93 -32.83 8.00
N LYS A 636 5.12 -33.29 7.04
CA LYS A 636 3.73 -32.84 6.92
C LYS A 636 2.85 -33.47 7.99
N VAL A 637 1.98 -32.67 8.58
CA VAL A 637 0.99 -33.14 9.55
C VAL A 637 -0.29 -33.53 8.82
N ARG A 638 -0.89 -34.65 9.21
CA ARG A 638 -2.19 -35.08 8.69
C ARG A 638 -3.26 -34.98 9.77
N ARG A 639 -4.29 -34.20 9.51
CA ARG A 639 -5.47 -34.09 10.38
C ARG A 639 -6.72 -34.40 9.57
N GLN A 640 -7.47 -35.41 10.00
CA GLN A 640 -8.62 -35.94 9.26
C GLN A 640 -8.27 -36.30 7.79
N ARG A 641 -8.77 -35.55 6.81
CA ARG A 641 -8.55 -35.75 5.37
C ARG A 641 -7.55 -34.77 4.76
N GLU A 642 -7.07 -33.79 5.52
CA GLU A 642 -6.18 -32.72 5.05
C GLU A 642 -4.72 -33.00 5.43
N ILE A 643 -3.82 -32.62 4.53
CA ILE A 643 -2.37 -32.65 4.72
C ILE A 643 -1.92 -31.20 4.83
N MET A 644 -1.08 -30.90 5.82
CA MET A 644 -0.69 -29.52 6.15
C MET A 644 0.84 -29.39 6.14
N PRO A 645 1.41 -28.45 5.35
CA PRO A 645 0.72 -27.64 4.34
C PRO A 645 0.22 -28.49 3.16
N ASP A 646 -0.83 -28.01 2.49
CA ASP A 646 -1.28 -28.60 1.23
C ASP A 646 -0.26 -28.41 0.10
N GLU A 647 -0.53 -28.95 -1.08
CA GLU A 647 0.39 -28.88 -2.21
C GLU A 647 0.61 -27.45 -2.76
N ASN A 648 -0.39 -26.57 -2.69
CA ASN A 648 -0.27 -25.19 -3.19
C ASN A 648 0.53 -24.31 -2.23
N ASP A 649 0.32 -24.48 -0.93
CA ASP A 649 1.06 -23.80 0.14
C ASP A 649 2.50 -24.30 0.22
N GLU A 650 2.75 -25.60 0.01
CA GLU A 650 4.10 -26.14 -0.09
C GLU A 650 4.85 -25.57 -1.31
N TYR A 651 4.18 -25.42 -2.46
CA TYR A 651 4.76 -24.82 -3.66
C TYR A 651 5.06 -23.32 -3.47
N PHE A 652 4.19 -22.60 -2.75
CA PHE A 652 4.45 -21.23 -2.32
C PHE A 652 5.70 -21.14 -1.43
N PHE A 653 5.84 -22.05 -0.46
CA PHE A 653 7.00 -22.12 0.42
C PHE A 653 8.30 -22.34 -0.36
N TYR A 654 8.33 -23.28 -1.32
CA TYR A 654 9.55 -23.55 -2.09
C TYR A 654 10.02 -22.36 -2.91
N GLN A 655 9.11 -21.68 -3.62
CA GLN A 655 9.46 -20.45 -4.34
C GLN A 655 9.94 -19.36 -3.39
N THR A 656 9.27 -19.17 -2.26
CA THR A 656 9.68 -18.21 -1.22
C THR A 656 11.12 -18.47 -0.77
N VAL A 657 11.45 -19.72 -0.44
CA VAL A 657 12.78 -20.08 0.04
C VAL A 657 13.82 -19.89 -1.05
N VAL A 658 13.57 -20.32 -2.29
CA VAL A 658 14.50 -20.14 -3.41
C VAL A 658 14.77 -18.66 -3.69
N GLY A 659 13.73 -17.84 -3.67
CA GLY A 659 13.83 -16.40 -3.93
C GLY A 659 14.55 -15.64 -2.82
N ALA A 660 14.21 -15.89 -1.56
CA ALA A 660 14.68 -15.06 -0.43
C ALA A 660 15.86 -15.65 0.37
N PHE A 661 16.41 -16.81 -0.03
CA PHE A 661 17.52 -17.44 0.69
C PHE A 661 18.73 -16.47 0.84
N PRO A 662 19.31 -16.33 2.04
CA PRO A 662 20.39 -15.38 2.28
C PRO A 662 21.69 -15.81 1.60
N PHE A 663 22.53 -14.83 1.24
CA PHE A 663 23.88 -15.10 0.73
C PHE A 663 24.87 -15.49 1.84
N GLN A 664 24.64 -15.01 3.07
CA GLN A 664 25.53 -15.24 4.21
C GLN A 664 24.90 -16.24 5.19
N ASP A 665 25.65 -17.26 5.59
CA ASP A 665 25.18 -18.28 6.55
C ASP A 665 24.80 -17.67 7.92
N GLY A 666 25.40 -16.54 8.30
CA GLY A 666 25.08 -15.83 9.55
C GLY A 666 23.65 -15.27 9.61
N GLU A 667 22.98 -15.11 8.47
CA GLU A 667 21.59 -14.62 8.38
C GLU A 667 20.56 -15.76 8.41
N PHE A 668 21.00 -17.02 8.35
CA PHE A 668 20.13 -18.17 8.15
C PHE A 668 19.09 -18.34 9.29
N GLU A 669 19.48 -18.11 10.53
CA GLU A 669 18.56 -18.21 11.68
C GLU A 669 17.43 -17.18 11.60
N GLN A 670 17.76 -15.92 11.33
CA GLN A 670 16.77 -14.86 11.14
C GLN A 670 15.89 -15.11 9.92
N PHE A 671 16.47 -15.65 8.85
CA PHE A 671 15.74 -16.04 7.64
C PHE A 671 14.65 -17.08 7.92
N VAL A 672 14.91 -18.11 8.73
CA VAL A 672 13.88 -19.10 9.10
C VAL A 672 12.70 -18.43 9.82
N GLY A 673 12.98 -17.51 10.75
CA GLY A 673 11.95 -16.71 11.43
C GLY A 673 11.10 -15.90 10.44
N ARG A 674 11.76 -15.16 9.53
CA ARG A 674 11.10 -14.35 8.50
C ARG A 674 10.20 -15.19 7.59
N VAL A 675 10.65 -16.37 7.18
CA VAL A 675 9.85 -17.28 6.35
C VAL A 675 8.65 -17.82 7.12
N LYS A 676 8.80 -18.16 8.42
CA LYS A 676 7.67 -18.58 9.27
C LYS A 676 6.60 -17.49 9.33
N ASP A 677 6.99 -16.25 9.62
CA ASP A 677 6.04 -15.14 9.69
C ASP A 677 5.36 -14.91 8.33
N TYR A 678 6.11 -15.01 7.24
CA TYR A 678 5.58 -14.81 5.90
C TYR A 678 4.61 -15.89 5.45
N VAL A 679 4.87 -17.18 5.70
CA VAL A 679 3.93 -18.24 5.31
C VAL A 679 2.60 -18.11 6.06
N ILE A 680 2.63 -17.71 7.34
CA ILE A 680 1.42 -17.48 8.13
C ILE A 680 0.62 -16.30 7.57
N LYS A 681 1.29 -15.18 7.25
CA LYS A 681 0.64 -14.06 6.55
C LYS A 681 0.06 -14.53 5.21
N GLY A 682 0.83 -15.28 4.42
CA GLY A 682 0.42 -15.78 3.11
C GLY A 682 -0.86 -16.62 3.16
N VAL A 683 -0.95 -17.60 4.07
CA VAL A 683 -2.15 -18.45 4.16
C VAL A 683 -3.36 -17.72 4.74
N ARG A 684 -3.14 -16.72 5.61
CA ARG A 684 -4.22 -15.83 6.10
C ARG A 684 -4.74 -14.90 5.02
N GLU A 685 -3.87 -14.43 4.11
CA GLU A 685 -4.28 -13.65 2.94
C GLU A 685 -4.96 -14.53 1.89
N ALA A 686 -4.49 -15.77 1.67
CA ALA A 686 -5.12 -16.71 0.75
C ALA A 686 -6.56 -17.06 1.15
N LYS A 687 -6.88 -17.06 2.46
CA LYS A 687 -8.24 -17.30 3.01
C LYS A 687 -8.82 -18.68 2.67
N VAL A 688 -7.96 -19.64 2.30
CA VAL A 688 -8.36 -21.02 1.96
C VAL A 688 -8.55 -21.87 3.23
N HIS A 689 -7.51 -21.96 4.07
CA HIS A 689 -7.49 -22.81 5.27
C HIS A 689 -7.63 -22.01 6.57
N THR A 690 -7.12 -20.78 6.58
CA THR A 690 -7.15 -19.86 7.71
C THR A 690 -7.38 -18.43 7.20
N ALA A 691 -7.81 -17.52 8.08
CA ALA A 691 -7.99 -16.11 7.74
C ALA A 691 -7.78 -15.25 8.98
N TRP A 692 -7.41 -13.98 8.80
CA TRP A 692 -7.30 -13.02 9.90
C TRP A 692 -8.55 -12.96 10.78
N LEU A 693 -9.73 -13.10 10.17
CA LEU A 693 -11.00 -13.01 10.90
C LEU A 693 -11.32 -14.25 11.76
N ARG A 694 -10.79 -15.41 11.36
CA ARG A 694 -11.03 -16.70 11.99
C ARG A 694 -9.80 -17.58 11.78
N PRO A 695 -8.74 -17.36 12.59
CA PRO A 695 -7.52 -18.15 12.47
C PRO A 695 -7.79 -19.63 12.75
N ASP A 696 -7.26 -20.52 11.91
CA ASP A 696 -7.10 -21.94 12.23
C ASP A 696 -5.70 -22.18 12.76
N ALA A 697 -5.57 -22.06 14.08
CA ALA A 697 -4.29 -22.26 14.78
C ALA A 697 -3.67 -23.63 14.48
N ALA A 698 -4.46 -24.67 14.22
CA ALA A 698 -3.89 -25.99 13.95
C ALA A 698 -3.21 -26.07 12.58
N TYR A 699 -3.75 -25.38 11.56
CA TYR A 699 -3.11 -25.29 10.24
C TYR A 699 -1.87 -24.39 10.31
N GLU A 700 -2.00 -23.25 10.98
CA GLU A 700 -0.91 -22.28 11.18
C GLU A 700 0.27 -22.91 11.93
N ASP A 701 0.03 -23.56 13.07
CA ASP A 701 1.06 -24.24 13.86
C ASP A 701 1.71 -25.37 13.06
N ALA A 702 0.93 -26.15 12.31
CA ALA A 702 1.46 -27.24 11.49
C ALA A 702 2.37 -26.71 10.36
N PHE A 703 1.99 -25.61 9.71
CA PHE A 703 2.82 -25.03 8.66
C PHE A 703 4.08 -24.36 9.22
N ALA A 704 3.97 -23.63 10.34
CA ALA A 704 5.12 -23.07 11.03
C ALA A 704 6.11 -24.17 11.48
N GLN A 705 5.60 -25.29 12.00
CA GLN A 705 6.42 -26.45 12.37
C GLN A 705 7.06 -27.12 11.14
N PHE A 706 6.33 -27.21 10.02
CA PHE A 706 6.87 -27.72 8.76
C PHE A 706 8.07 -26.88 8.31
N VAL A 707 7.94 -25.54 8.28
CA VAL A 707 9.04 -24.62 7.92
C VAL A 707 10.25 -24.84 8.84
N GLU A 708 10.04 -24.87 10.15
CA GLU A 708 11.11 -25.04 11.13
C GLU A 708 11.84 -26.39 10.99
N SER A 709 11.10 -27.46 10.74
CA SER A 709 11.66 -28.80 10.59
C SER A 709 12.41 -28.97 9.27
N VAL A 710 11.87 -28.41 8.18
CA VAL A 710 12.47 -28.47 6.84
C VAL A 710 13.75 -27.62 6.76
N LEU A 711 13.75 -26.44 7.41
CA LEU A 711 14.89 -25.52 7.42
C LEU A 711 15.80 -25.70 8.63
N GLN A 712 15.68 -26.79 9.39
CA GLN A 712 16.54 -27.02 10.55
C GLN A 712 18.04 -26.99 10.13
N PRO A 713 18.87 -26.16 10.80
CA PRO A 713 20.30 -26.08 10.49
C PRO A 713 20.99 -27.44 10.72
N GLY A 714 21.84 -27.84 9.78
CA GLY A 714 22.68 -29.03 9.96
C GLY A 714 23.17 -29.60 8.63
N GLY A 715 24.44 -30.01 8.59
CA GLY A 715 25.06 -30.60 7.40
C GLY A 715 24.43 -31.93 6.97
N ASP A 716 23.58 -32.55 7.78
CA ASP A 716 22.84 -33.77 7.44
C ASP A 716 21.39 -33.55 7.01
N ASN A 717 20.91 -32.31 6.96
CA ASN A 717 19.56 -32.00 6.49
C ASN A 717 19.45 -32.34 4.98
N PRO A 718 18.64 -33.36 4.60
CA PRO A 718 18.54 -33.82 3.22
C PRO A 718 17.90 -32.78 2.30
N PHE A 719 16.97 -31.96 2.80
CA PHE A 719 16.35 -30.90 2.02
C PHE A 719 17.36 -29.81 1.70
N LEU A 720 18.12 -29.31 2.70
CA LEU A 720 19.13 -28.28 2.46
C LEU A 720 20.28 -28.77 1.55
N LYS A 721 20.63 -30.05 1.62
CA LYS A 721 21.62 -30.68 0.72
C LYS A 721 21.19 -30.63 -0.76
N GLU A 722 19.90 -30.85 -1.04
CA GLU A 722 19.36 -30.78 -2.41
C GLU A 722 19.02 -29.34 -2.83
N LEU A 723 18.51 -28.51 -1.91
CA LEU A 723 18.12 -27.14 -2.18
C LEU A 723 19.32 -26.25 -2.51
N ARG A 724 20.39 -26.29 -1.70
CA ARG A 724 21.48 -25.30 -1.78
C ARG A 724 22.12 -25.22 -3.18
N PRO A 725 22.53 -26.32 -3.83
CA PRO A 725 23.13 -26.23 -5.17
C PRO A 725 22.18 -25.61 -6.21
N PHE A 726 20.89 -25.93 -6.14
CA PHE A 726 19.89 -25.35 -7.04
C PHE A 726 19.66 -23.86 -6.73
N GLN A 727 19.52 -23.52 -5.46
CA GLN A 727 19.28 -22.14 -5.01
C GLN A 727 20.50 -21.25 -5.33
N GLU A 728 21.72 -21.72 -5.11
CA GLU A 728 22.96 -21.00 -5.45
C GLU A 728 23.04 -20.71 -6.96
N ARG A 729 22.66 -21.69 -7.79
CA ARG A 729 22.55 -21.50 -9.24
C ARG A 729 21.50 -20.45 -9.60
N VAL A 730 20.32 -20.50 -8.99
CA VAL A 730 19.26 -19.49 -9.20
C VAL A 730 19.71 -18.11 -8.75
N ALA A 731 20.38 -18.00 -7.59
CA ALA A 731 20.94 -16.75 -7.09
C ALA A 731 22.03 -16.19 -8.02
N TYR A 732 22.86 -17.06 -8.59
CA TYR A 732 23.91 -16.68 -9.53
C TYR A 732 23.34 -15.92 -10.74
N TYR A 733 22.34 -16.47 -11.41
CA TYR A 733 21.68 -15.80 -12.54
C TYR A 733 20.79 -14.64 -12.09
N GLY A 734 20.14 -14.76 -10.92
CA GLY A 734 19.31 -13.71 -10.33
C GLY A 734 20.08 -12.41 -10.08
N MET A 735 21.36 -12.49 -9.71
CA MET A 735 22.23 -11.30 -9.59
C MET A 735 22.39 -10.56 -10.93
N PHE A 736 22.56 -11.28 -12.05
CA PHE A 736 22.66 -10.62 -13.36
C PHE A 736 21.32 -10.07 -13.87
N ASN A 737 20.21 -10.75 -13.59
CA ASN A 737 18.88 -10.20 -13.84
C ASN A 737 18.66 -8.90 -13.04
N SER A 738 19.09 -8.88 -11.77
CA SER A 738 19.01 -7.68 -10.93
C SER A 738 19.89 -6.54 -11.44
N LEU A 739 21.13 -6.79 -11.86
CA LEU A 739 21.98 -5.77 -12.47
C LEU A 739 21.37 -5.21 -13.76
N SER A 740 20.77 -6.08 -14.57
CA SER A 740 20.06 -5.71 -15.79
C SER A 740 18.85 -4.83 -15.47
N GLN A 741 17.97 -5.26 -14.55
CA GLN A 741 16.84 -4.48 -14.06
C GLN A 741 17.28 -3.11 -13.51
N THR A 742 18.38 -3.08 -12.75
CA THR A 742 18.94 -1.85 -12.17
C THR A 742 19.36 -0.87 -13.28
N LEU A 743 20.10 -1.33 -14.29
CA LEU A 743 20.48 -0.48 -15.43
C LEU A 743 19.25 0.04 -16.17
N LEU A 744 18.26 -0.82 -16.45
CA LEU A 744 17.06 -0.45 -17.17
C LEU A 744 16.26 0.60 -16.39
N LYS A 745 16.07 0.43 -15.09
CA LYS A 745 15.44 1.42 -14.20
C LYS A 745 16.13 2.79 -14.30
N LEU A 746 17.46 2.79 -14.27
CA LEU A 746 18.27 4.01 -14.30
C LEU A 746 18.32 4.69 -15.68
N THR A 747 17.89 4.03 -16.77
CA THR A 747 18.11 4.55 -18.13
C THR A 747 16.84 4.71 -18.96
N SER A 748 15.76 4.01 -18.58
CA SER A 748 14.44 4.15 -19.19
C SER A 748 13.85 5.56 -18.97
N PRO A 749 12.85 5.99 -19.77
CA PRO A 749 12.06 7.19 -19.49
C PRO A 749 11.39 7.13 -18.12
N GLY A 750 11.29 8.28 -17.44
CA GLY A 750 10.83 8.38 -16.07
C GLY A 750 11.94 8.63 -15.05
N ILE A 751 11.51 8.71 -13.79
CA ILE A 751 12.35 9.02 -12.64
C ILE A 751 12.62 7.72 -11.86
N PRO A 752 13.86 7.20 -11.83
CA PRO A 752 14.18 6.00 -11.08
C PRO A 752 13.93 6.22 -9.59
N ASP A 753 13.14 5.33 -8.99
CA ASP A 753 12.89 5.29 -7.56
C ASP A 753 13.72 4.17 -6.91
N ILE A 754 14.35 4.50 -5.78
CA ILE A 754 15.19 3.60 -5.02
C ILE A 754 14.58 3.48 -3.62
N TYR A 755 14.05 2.31 -3.31
CA TYR A 755 13.59 2.02 -1.96
C TYR A 755 14.78 1.83 -1.03
N GLN A 756 14.66 2.27 0.23
CA GLN A 756 15.77 2.24 1.18
C GLN A 756 16.47 0.87 1.22
N GLY A 757 17.77 0.88 0.99
CA GLY A 757 18.64 -0.29 1.03
C GLY A 757 18.80 -1.06 -0.28
N THR A 758 18.00 -0.76 -1.31
CA THR A 758 17.94 -1.54 -2.58
C THR A 758 19.13 -1.32 -3.52
N GLU A 759 20.03 -0.39 -3.20
CA GLU A 759 21.35 -0.34 -3.82
C GLU A 759 22.23 -1.55 -3.47
N PHE A 760 21.85 -2.34 -2.46
CA PHE A 760 22.35 -3.69 -2.16
C PHE A 760 21.31 -4.75 -2.58
N TRP A 761 21.60 -6.03 -2.31
CA TRP A 761 20.64 -7.10 -2.56
C TRP A 761 19.41 -7.02 -1.64
N GLU A 762 18.24 -6.79 -2.21
CA GLU A 762 16.96 -6.65 -1.53
C GLU A 762 16.18 -7.98 -1.53
N LEU A 763 16.42 -8.77 -0.48
CA LEU A 763 15.84 -10.10 -0.30
C LEU A 763 14.68 -10.13 0.71
N SER A 764 13.96 -9.01 0.87
CA SER A 764 12.80 -8.94 1.77
C SER A 764 11.55 -9.60 1.18
N LEU A 765 10.66 -10.03 2.05
CA LEU A 765 9.31 -10.50 1.78
C LEU A 765 8.31 -9.35 2.03
N VAL A 766 7.01 -9.63 2.01
CA VAL A 766 5.98 -8.59 2.21
C VAL A 766 6.08 -7.92 3.59
N ASP A 767 5.58 -6.70 3.71
CA ASP A 767 5.34 -5.98 4.97
C ASP A 767 4.90 -6.91 6.11
N PRO A 768 5.53 -6.90 7.29
CA PRO A 768 6.57 -5.96 7.75
C PRO A 768 8.01 -6.32 7.39
N ASP A 769 8.27 -7.38 6.63
CA ASP A 769 9.65 -7.81 6.36
C ASP A 769 10.44 -6.82 5.49
N ASN A 770 9.77 -6.15 4.55
CA ASN A 770 10.34 -5.05 3.73
C ASN A 770 10.45 -3.71 4.49
N ARG A 771 10.12 -3.66 5.78
CA ARG A 771 10.25 -2.47 6.63
C ARG A 771 11.36 -2.61 7.68
N ARG A 772 12.20 -3.64 7.56
CA ARG A 772 13.36 -3.83 8.44
C ARG A 772 14.32 -2.64 8.35
N PRO A 773 15.07 -2.34 9.44
CA PRO A 773 16.06 -1.26 9.44
C PRO A 773 17.15 -1.47 8.39
N VAL A 774 17.66 -0.36 7.86
CA VAL A 774 18.74 -0.32 6.88
C VAL A 774 20.03 0.14 7.55
N ASP A 775 21.12 -0.62 7.37
CA ASP A 775 22.45 -0.23 7.85
C ASP A 775 23.08 0.77 6.87
N PHE A 776 22.88 2.06 7.14
CA PHE A 776 23.43 3.16 6.34
C PHE A 776 24.91 3.43 6.63
N GLU A 777 25.42 3.06 7.82
CA GLU A 777 26.84 3.22 8.14
C GLU A 777 27.70 2.30 7.26
N GLN A 778 27.28 1.04 7.12
CA GLN A 778 27.91 0.09 6.22
C GLN A 778 27.89 0.59 4.77
N ARG A 779 26.73 1.10 4.31
CA ARG A 779 26.56 1.61 2.95
C ARG A 779 27.43 2.82 2.65
N GLN A 780 27.51 3.76 3.59
CA GLN A 780 28.40 4.92 3.49
C GLN A 780 29.86 4.46 3.39
N ALA A 781 30.30 3.54 4.26
CA ALA A 781 31.66 3.02 4.24
C ALA A 781 31.98 2.32 2.90
N CYS A 782 31.06 1.49 2.39
CA CYS A 782 31.22 0.85 1.08
C CYS A 782 31.26 1.85 -0.07
N LEU A 783 30.40 2.88 -0.05
CA LEU A 783 30.40 3.92 -1.09
C LEU A 783 31.70 4.73 -1.09
N ASP A 784 32.24 5.06 0.08
CA ASP A 784 33.52 5.77 0.20
C ASP A 784 34.70 4.92 -0.31
N ASP A 785 34.74 3.62 0.02
CA ASP A 785 35.72 2.67 -0.53
C ASP A 785 35.61 2.58 -2.05
N LEU A 786 34.40 2.43 -2.59
CA LEU A 786 34.15 2.41 -4.03
C LEU A 786 34.64 3.68 -4.71
N LYS A 787 34.33 4.87 -4.18
CA LYS A 787 34.78 6.15 -4.74
C LYS A 787 36.30 6.25 -4.80
N GLN A 788 37.00 5.79 -3.76
CA GLN A 788 38.47 5.75 -3.75
C GLN A 788 39.03 4.79 -4.80
N LYS A 789 38.47 3.57 -4.89
CA LYS A 789 38.93 2.56 -5.87
C LYS A 789 38.62 2.95 -7.31
N ILE A 790 37.48 3.61 -7.56
CA ILE A 790 37.11 4.17 -8.87
C ILE A 790 38.14 5.21 -9.34
N ALA A 791 38.60 6.08 -8.43
CA ALA A 791 39.61 7.08 -8.76
C ALA A 791 40.99 6.47 -9.08
N ASN A 792 41.27 5.26 -8.60
CA ASN A 792 42.54 4.58 -8.76
C ASN A 792 42.57 3.66 -10.00
N ASN A 793 41.71 2.63 -10.04
CA ASN A 793 41.74 1.58 -11.06
C ASN A 793 40.39 0.84 -11.18
N ILE A 794 39.49 1.34 -12.03
CA ILE A 794 38.16 0.74 -12.25
C ILE A 794 38.23 -0.74 -12.70
N PRO A 795 39.06 -1.15 -13.67
CA PRO A 795 39.15 -2.55 -14.09
C PRO A 795 39.50 -3.54 -12.96
N GLU A 796 40.41 -3.16 -12.06
CA GLU A 796 40.77 -3.98 -10.90
C GLU A 796 39.62 -4.07 -9.90
N LEU A 797 38.96 -2.94 -9.62
CA LEU A 797 37.74 -2.92 -8.80
C LEU A 797 36.65 -3.82 -9.38
N ILE A 798 36.40 -3.76 -10.69
CA ILE A 798 35.37 -4.61 -11.32
C ILE A 798 35.70 -6.09 -11.13
N THR A 799 36.97 -6.47 -11.20
CA THR A 799 37.40 -7.86 -10.98
C THR A 799 37.09 -8.28 -9.54
N GLU A 800 37.43 -7.44 -8.55
CA GLU A 800 37.07 -7.65 -7.15
C GLU A 800 35.54 -7.81 -6.96
N LEU A 801 34.75 -6.92 -7.57
CA LEU A 801 33.30 -6.91 -7.47
C LEU A 801 32.63 -8.14 -8.11
N LEU A 802 33.20 -8.68 -9.18
CA LEU A 802 32.70 -9.92 -9.79
C LEU A 802 33.00 -11.15 -8.91
N GLU A 803 34.19 -11.18 -8.30
CA GLU A 803 34.60 -12.24 -7.39
C GLU A 803 33.83 -12.23 -6.06
N THR A 804 33.35 -11.07 -5.62
CA THR A 804 32.67 -10.86 -4.32
C THR A 804 31.22 -10.38 -4.43
N LYS A 805 30.61 -10.50 -5.61
CA LYS A 805 29.25 -10.02 -5.97
C LYS A 805 28.17 -10.31 -4.93
N GLU A 806 28.26 -11.42 -4.20
CA GLU A 806 27.31 -11.83 -3.16
C GLU A 806 27.18 -10.80 -2.02
N ASP A 807 28.16 -9.92 -1.83
CA ASP A 807 28.11 -8.85 -0.82
C ASP A 807 27.29 -7.61 -1.21
N GLY A 808 26.84 -7.52 -2.46
CA GLY A 808 25.98 -6.43 -2.96
C GLY A 808 26.73 -5.18 -3.44
N ARG A 809 28.04 -5.06 -3.21
CA ARG A 809 28.82 -3.87 -3.65
C ARG A 809 28.82 -3.70 -5.16
N ILE A 810 28.67 -4.77 -5.93
CA ILE A 810 28.56 -4.70 -7.39
C ILE A 810 27.30 -3.93 -7.85
N LYS A 811 26.18 -4.09 -7.12
CA LYS A 811 24.93 -3.38 -7.40
C LYS A 811 25.00 -1.93 -6.92
N LEU A 812 25.65 -1.67 -5.78
CA LEU A 812 25.93 -0.31 -5.31
C LEU A 812 26.81 0.43 -6.32
N PHE A 813 27.85 -0.22 -6.84
CA PHE A 813 28.73 0.34 -7.88
C PHE A 813 27.96 0.71 -9.15
N LEU A 814 27.11 -0.19 -9.65
CA LEU A 814 26.27 0.09 -10.82
C LEU A 814 25.29 1.24 -10.55
N THR A 815 24.64 1.23 -9.39
CA THR A 815 23.70 2.29 -8.98
C THR A 815 24.40 3.64 -8.93
N PHE A 816 25.56 3.71 -8.28
CA PHE A 816 26.38 4.92 -8.20
C PHE A 816 26.77 5.41 -9.60
N GLN A 817 27.41 4.58 -10.44
CA GLN A 817 27.84 4.98 -11.78
C GLN A 817 26.67 5.43 -12.67
N GLY A 818 25.53 4.72 -12.61
CA GLY A 818 24.32 5.07 -13.35
C GLY A 818 23.72 6.40 -12.89
N LEU A 819 23.64 6.66 -11.59
CA LEU A 819 23.17 7.93 -11.05
C LEU A 819 24.11 9.10 -11.36
N GLN A 820 25.43 8.89 -11.30
CA GLN A 820 26.42 9.89 -11.72
C GLN A 820 26.28 10.20 -13.22
N ALA A 821 26.06 9.18 -14.06
CA ALA A 821 25.79 9.36 -15.48
C ALA A 821 24.50 10.15 -15.72
N ARG A 822 23.41 9.81 -15.02
CA ARG A 822 22.15 10.58 -15.08
C ARG A 822 22.33 12.03 -14.65
N ALA A 823 23.10 12.28 -13.60
CA ALA A 823 23.37 13.64 -13.13
C ALA A 823 24.19 14.45 -14.14
N LYS A 824 25.17 13.82 -14.79
CA LYS A 824 26.03 14.45 -15.80
C LYS A 824 25.30 14.74 -17.12
N TYR A 825 24.38 13.86 -17.52
CA TYR A 825 23.64 13.95 -18.79
C TYR A 825 22.13 14.10 -18.53
N SER A 826 21.75 15.01 -17.62
CA SER A 826 20.36 15.17 -17.15
C SER A 826 19.36 15.35 -18.27
N ASP A 827 19.66 16.25 -19.21
CA ASP A 827 18.76 16.62 -20.29
C ASP A 827 18.45 15.41 -21.19
N LEU A 828 19.44 14.52 -21.37
CA LEU A 828 19.31 13.31 -22.17
C LEU A 828 18.33 12.31 -21.54
N PHE A 829 18.41 12.11 -20.23
CA PHE A 829 17.55 11.16 -19.53
C PHE A 829 16.17 11.74 -19.20
N GLN A 830 16.08 13.05 -19.03
CA GLN A 830 14.84 13.74 -18.74
C GLN A 830 13.99 13.92 -20.00
N ASP A 831 14.59 14.40 -21.10
CA ASP A 831 13.83 14.84 -22.29
C ASP A 831 14.28 14.15 -23.60
N GLY A 832 15.32 13.31 -23.58
CA GLY A 832 15.84 12.67 -24.79
C GLY A 832 14.98 11.51 -25.30
N ASP A 833 14.83 11.39 -26.61
CA ASP A 833 14.05 10.38 -27.34
C ASP A 833 14.43 8.95 -26.91
N TYR A 834 13.44 8.05 -26.85
CA TYR A 834 13.62 6.63 -26.58
C TYR A 834 13.57 5.85 -27.90
N LEU A 835 14.69 5.21 -28.25
CA LEU A 835 14.86 4.49 -29.49
C LEU A 835 15.20 3.02 -29.21
N PRO A 836 14.26 2.08 -29.38
CA PRO A 836 14.57 0.65 -29.35
C PRO A 836 15.65 0.33 -30.39
N LEU A 837 16.65 -0.47 -30.01
CA LEU A 837 17.72 -0.87 -30.92
C LEU A 837 17.55 -2.33 -31.33
N GLN A 838 17.69 -2.58 -32.63
CA GLN A 838 17.67 -3.95 -33.14
C GLN A 838 18.94 -4.68 -32.72
N VAL A 839 18.76 -5.88 -32.16
CA VAL A 839 19.86 -6.82 -31.89
C VAL A 839 19.84 -7.89 -32.97
N SER A 840 21.02 -8.23 -33.49
CA SER A 840 21.22 -9.28 -34.49
C SER A 840 22.20 -10.33 -33.97
N GLY A 841 22.26 -11.50 -34.62
CA GLY A 841 23.14 -12.60 -34.25
C GLY A 841 22.44 -13.70 -33.44
N LYS A 842 23.20 -14.73 -33.05
CA LYS A 842 22.64 -15.97 -32.48
C LYS A 842 21.94 -15.78 -31.14
N LEU A 843 22.41 -14.86 -30.30
CA LEU A 843 21.85 -14.60 -28.96
C LEU A 843 21.05 -13.28 -28.90
N GLN A 844 20.45 -12.86 -30.02
CA GLN A 844 19.72 -11.58 -30.10
C GLN A 844 18.63 -11.42 -29.03
N ASP A 845 17.90 -12.50 -28.70
CA ASP A 845 16.80 -12.47 -27.72
C ASP A 845 17.30 -12.44 -26.26
N HIS A 846 18.61 -12.55 -26.06
CA HIS A 846 19.26 -12.49 -24.75
C HIS A 846 19.76 -11.09 -24.39
N ILE A 847 19.52 -10.08 -25.24
CA ILE A 847 19.96 -8.70 -25.01
C ILE A 847 18.78 -7.74 -25.14
N ILE A 848 18.65 -6.86 -24.14
CA ILE A 848 17.79 -5.69 -24.17
C ILE A 848 18.67 -4.50 -24.54
N ALA A 849 18.34 -3.80 -25.61
CA ALA A 849 19.09 -2.62 -26.04
C ALA A 849 18.16 -1.48 -26.48
N PHE A 850 18.42 -0.28 -25.98
CA PHE A 850 17.78 0.95 -26.43
C PHE A 850 18.71 2.14 -26.29
N ALA A 851 18.46 3.18 -27.08
CA ALA A 851 19.14 4.46 -26.99
C ALA A 851 18.25 5.55 -26.38
N ARG A 852 18.86 6.43 -25.59
CA ARG A 852 18.35 7.76 -25.27
C ARG A 852 19.10 8.77 -26.14
N ARG A 853 18.39 9.62 -26.89
CA ARG A 853 19.01 10.57 -27.81
C ARG A 853 18.49 11.99 -27.61
N GLN A 854 19.39 12.96 -27.52
CA GLN A 854 19.02 14.38 -27.49
C GLN A 854 20.06 15.19 -28.25
N GLY A 855 19.64 15.78 -29.37
CA GLY A 855 20.56 16.45 -30.30
C GLY A 855 21.65 15.49 -30.80
N ASN A 856 22.90 15.79 -30.46
CA ASN A 856 24.07 14.98 -30.83
C ASN A 856 24.48 13.97 -29.75
N ALA A 857 23.96 14.08 -28.51
CA ALA A 857 24.30 13.15 -27.44
C ALA A 857 23.44 11.89 -27.55
N THR A 858 24.09 10.73 -27.47
CA THR A 858 23.39 9.43 -27.46
C THR A 858 23.90 8.58 -26.30
N ALA A 859 23.00 8.00 -25.51
CA ALA A 859 23.30 6.97 -24.54
C ALA A 859 22.67 5.65 -24.96
N ILE A 860 23.40 4.54 -24.93
CA ILE A 860 22.88 3.20 -25.22
C ILE A 860 22.97 2.35 -23.96
N ALA A 861 21.83 1.84 -23.51
CA ALA A 861 21.77 0.84 -22.44
C ALA A 861 21.77 -0.56 -23.04
N ILE A 862 22.60 -1.45 -22.50
CA ILE A 862 22.75 -2.84 -22.95
C ILE A 862 22.68 -3.75 -21.72
N ALA A 863 21.65 -4.60 -21.66
CA ALA A 863 21.40 -5.46 -20.52
C ALA A 863 21.08 -6.91 -20.97
N PRO A 864 21.74 -7.94 -20.42
CA PRO A 864 21.45 -9.31 -20.73
C PRO A 864 20.17 -9.83 -20.05
N ARG A 865 19.55 -10.83 -20.67
CA ARG A 865 18.47 -11.64 -20.09
C ARG A 865 18.66 -13.11 -20.50
N PHE A 866 18.02 -14.00 -19.76
CA PHE A 866 17.97 -15.43 -20.08
C PHE A 866 19.33 -16.16 -20.11
N LEU A 867 20.14 -15.97 -19.07
CA LEU A 867 21.53 -16.41 -19.07
C LEU A 867 21.74 -17.91 -18.79
N THR A 868 20.70 -18.66 -18.37
CA THR A 868 20.85 -20.07 -17.98
C THR A 868 21.33 -20.97 -19.11
N ASN A 869 21.03 -20.61 -20.36
CA ASN A 869 21.48 -21.33 -21.56
C ASN A 869 22.70 -20.68 -22.26
N VAL A 870 23.24 -19.59 -21.71
CA VAL A 870 24.34 -18.83 -22.29
C VAL A 870 25.66 -19.11 -21.55
N ILE A 871 25.62 -19.19 -20.23
CA ILE A 871 26.80 -19.39 -19.37
C ILE A 871 26.51 -20.43 -18.30
N GLN A 872 27.53 -21.13 -17.83
CA GLN A 872 27.45 -22.02 -16.66
C GLN A 872 27.72 -21.24 -15.36
N PRO A 873 27.26 -21.73 -14.19
CA PRO A 873 27.62 -21.13 -12.91
C PRO A 873 29.15 -21.05 -12.73
N GLY A 874 29.64 -19.85 -12.42
CA GLY A 874 31.08 -19.54 -12.34
C GLY A 874 31.66 -18.89 -13.59
N GLU A 875 30.95 -18.92 -14.72
CA GLU A 875 31.28 -18.16 -15.93
C GLU A 875 30.50 -16.85 -15.98
N TYR A 876 31.16 -15.76 -16.39
CA TYR A 876 30.52 -14.45 -16.47
C TYR A 876 29.95 -14.19 -17.89
N PRO A 877 28.86 -13.40 -18.02
CA PRO A 877 28.31 -12.99 -19.31
C PRO A 877 29.18 -11.91 -19.99
N LEU A 878 30.48 -12.16 -20.09
CA LEU A 878 31.48 -11.22 -20.55
C LEU A 878 32.17 -11.74 -21.80
N THR A 879 32.76 -10.81 -22.56
CA THR A 879 33.62 -11.06 -23.73
C THR A 879 32.90 -11.56 -24.99
N GLN A 880 33.60 -11.45 -26.12
CA GLN A 880 33.14 -11.92 -27.42
C GLN A 880 32.91 -13.44 -27.48
N GLN A 881 33.60 -14.22 -26.66
CA GLN A 881 33.46 -15.68 -26.70
C GLN A 881 32.07 -16.13 -26.25
N VAL A 882 31.50 -15.47 -25.24
CA VAL A 882 30.15 -15.77 -24.71
C VAL A 882 29.08 -15.25 -25.67
N TRP A 883 29.25 -14.04 -26.18
CA TRP A 883 28.24 -13.36 -26.98
C TRP A 883 28.29 -13.69 -28.48
N GLU A 884 29.22 -14.54 -28.91
CA GLU A 884 29.37 -15.04 -30.28
C GLU A 884 29.37 -13.93 -31.34
N ASP A 885 28.39 -13.90 -32.24
CA ASP A 885 28.23 -12.89 -33.30
C ASP A 885 27.19 -11.81 -32.95
N THR A 886 26.71 -11.78 -31.71
CA THR A 886 25.62 -10.91 -31.27
C THR A 886 26.03 -9.44 -31.32
N ALA A 887 25.23 -8.63 -32.00
CA ALA A 887 25.52 -7.23 -32.27
C ALA A 887 24.28 -6.35 -32.12
N ILE A 888 24.48 -5.08 -31.78
CA ILE A 888 23.45 -4.06 -31.75
C ILE A 888 23.61 -3.20 -32.99
N GLU A 889 22.56 -3.09 -33.80
CA GLU A 889 22.54 -2.25 -34.99
C GLU A 889 22.39 -0.77 -34.57
N LEU A 890 23.30 0.08 -35.04
CA LEU A 890 23.29 1.50 -34.72
C LEU A 890 22.45 2.29 -35.72
N PRO A 891 21.69 3.31 -35.28
CA PRO A 891 20.95 4.18 -36.19
C PRO A 891 21.91 4.98 -37.09
N GLN A 892 21.43 5.36 -38.28
CA GLN A 892 22.22 6.16 -39.21
C GLN A 892 22.66 7.48 -38.57
N GLY A 893 23.95 7.80 -38.68
CA GLY A 893 24.54 9.00 -38.08
C GLY A 893 24.84 8.88 -36.59
N ALA A 894 24.81 7.67 -36.03
CA ALA A 894 25.31 7.41 -34.69
C ALA A 894 26.81 7.75 -34.57
N PRO A 895 27.28 8.17 -33.38
CA PRO A 895 28.70 8.36 -33.09
C PRO A 895 29.54 7.11 -33.39
N THR A 896 30.79 7.31 -33.79
CA THR A 896 31.74 6.21 -34.01
C THR A 896 32.57 5.88 -32.76
N SER A 897 32.62 6.81 -31.82
CA SER A 897 33.38 6.68 -30.57
C SER A 897 32.41 6.68 -29.40
N TRP A 898 32.50 5.64 -28.58
CA TRP A 898 31.62 5.43 -27.44
C TRP A 898 32.45 5.35 -26.16
N HIS A 899 31.89 5.87 -25.06
CA HIS A 899 32.47 5.80 -23.73
C HIS A 899 31.52 5.06 -22.79
N ASN A 900 31.97 3.96 -22.20
CA ASN A 900 31.18 3.22 -21.23
C ASN A 900 31.26 3.92 -19.86
N ALA A 901 30.14 4.47 -19.39
CA ALA A 901 30.06 5.20 -18.12
C ALA A 901 30.26 4.31 -16.88
N ILE A 902 30.12 2.99 -17.01
CA ILE A 902 30.32 2.06 -15.91
C ILE A 902 31.80 1.69 -15.78
N THR A 903 32.44 1.34 -16.89
CA THR A 903 33.82 0.82 -16.91
C THR A 903 34.89 1.89 -17.23
N ALA A 904 34.46 3.10 -17.61
CA ALA A 904 35.28 4.20 -18.13
C ALA A 904 36.07 3.89 -19.41
N GLN A 905 35.79 2.76 -20.07
CA GLN A 905 36.48 2.37 -21.30
C GLN A 905 35.89 3.03 -22.53
N SER A 906 36.72 3.16 -23.57
CA SER A 906 36.28 3.66 -24.88
C SER A 906 36.20 2.53 -25.88
N LEU A 907 35.16 2.55 -26.70
CA LEU A 907 34.88 1.61 -27.78
C LEU A 907 34.82 2.39 -29.10
N GLN A 908 35.36 1.83 -30.17
CA GLN A 908 35.17 2.34 -31.53
C GLN A 908 34.26 1.39 -32.28
N ALA A 909 33.16 1.89 -32.81
CA ALA A 909 32.16 1.09 -33.52
C ALA A 909 31.44 1.93 -34.55
N GLU A 910 31.30 1.42 -35.78
CA GLU A 910 30.60 2.08 -36.88
C GLU A 910 29.51 1.15 -37.42
N GLY A 911 28.27 1.64 -37.50
CA GLY A 911 27.11 0.91 -38.00
C GLY A 911 26.57 -0.18 -37.05
N ARG A 912 27.43 -0.86 -36.28
CA ARG A 912 27.03 -1.85 -35.27
C ARG A 912 28.02 -1.94 -34.11
N ILE A 913 27.54 -2.34 -32.93
CA ILE A 913 28.35 -2.63 -31.74
C ILE A 913 28.29 -4.11 -31.44
N LEU A 914 29.43 -4.80 -31.34
CA LEU A 914 29.46 -6.17 -30.86
C LEU A 914 29.16 -6.19 -29.36
N VAL A 915 28.19 -7.00 -28.95
CA VAL A 915 27.78 -7.09 -27.53
C VAL A 915 28.94 -7.56 -26.66
N GLY A 916 29.75 -8.49 -27.15
CA GLY A 916 30.92 -8.99 -26.42
C GLY A 916 32.03 -7.95 -26.22
N GLU A 917 32.13 -6.93 -27.07
CA GLU A 917 33.01 -5.78 -26.87
C GLU A 917 32.42 -4.80 -25.85
N ALA A 918 31.12 -4.53 -25.93
CA ALA A 918 30.45 -3.64 -24.98
C ALA A 918 30.42 -4.21 -23.55
N LEU A 919 30.22 -5.53 -23.42
CA LEU A 919 30.18 -6.29 -22.16
C LEU A 919 31.53 -6.99 -21.89
N GLN A 920 32.64 -6.41 -22.34
CA GLN A 920 33.95 -7.04 -22.18
C GLN A 920 34.36 -7.18 -20.71
N HIS A 921 33.98 -6.22 -19.86
CA HIS A 921 34.44 -6.15 -18.47
C HIS A 921 33.34 -6.16 -17.42
N PHE A 922 32.13 -5.70 -17.75
CA PHE A 922 31.02 -5.63 -16.81
C PHE A 922 29.75 -6.25 -17.45
N PRO A 923 28.89 -6.93 -16.67
CA PRO A 923 27.74 -7.68 -17.22
C PRO A 923 26.69 -6.85 -17.95
N VAL A 924 26.70 -5.52 -17.74
CA VAL A 924 25.82 -4.56 -18.41
C VAL A 924 26.65 -3.37 -18.91
N ALA A 925 26.15 -2.62 -19.88
CA ALA A 925 26.85 -1.44 -20.39
C ALA A 925 25.93 -0.23 -20.57
N LEU A 926 26.49 0.95 -20.28
CA LEU A 926 25.88 2.24 -20.58
C LEU A 926 26.88 3.07 -21.39
N LEU A 927 26.69 3.11 -22.70
CA LEU A 927 27.61 3.73 -23.65
C LEU A 927 27.15 5.14 -24.01
N PHE A 928 28.02 6.14 -23.94
CA PHE A 928 27.76 7.51 -24.38
C PHE A 928 28.58 7.84 -25.63
N GLY A 929 27.95 8.42 -26.63
CA GLY A 929 28.55 8.87 -27.88
C GLY A 929 28.24 10.32 -28.20
#